data_AF-A0A931BE33-F1
#
_entry.id   AF-A0A931BE33-F1
#
_cell.length_a   1.000
_cell.length_b   1.000
_cell.length_c   1.000
_cell.angle_alpha   90.00
_cell.angle_beta   90.00
_cell.angle_gamma   90.00
#
_symmetry.space_group_name_H-M   'P 1'
#
loop_
_entity.id
_entity.type
_entity.pdbx_description
1 polymer ?
#
loop_
_entity_poly.entity_id
_entity_poly.type
_entity_poly.pdbx_seq_one_letter_code
_entity_poly.pdbx_strand_id
1 'polypeptide(L)'
;MGRRTRWAAALTAAGLLAFAAPTVGAQAVSASQRIDLKVLVVDDGGPSVAAIVNELDLTGTPYTRVVLSDPKRPTITAAFLSGTDSLGRAEAKYQAVVLPNNAPFPAGSAEMAAIVGYEQTFGIRQVDAYTYAQPAVGLNWASNPGYIGALDGMDGQVTTAGLSGPFRYLKGSVPFENNDPNVVESYGYLATPLAAQAAGATFTPLVTMPIPGAGGTQGVLAGEYDHNGVSEMVLTFAYNQYQQQYRLLARGIVDWMTQGVHIGFDRNYFEQDIDDVFLPDDRWSSTAKCTPGDAASACKGTPAASEIRMSPADVAYAKQWEQAHNFTFDFFFNGGGSDDATQNGTVDDPLTDALLADKTSFRWVNHTYDHPFLGCVQNTATVPWSCTTSATGATEWVSQQTIETAITQNVQWAEKRGISIDPTELVTGEHSGLKTLPQQPVDNPGLAPALAAAGVKWTGSDHSREPQQRAVGSALTVPRYPMSVYYNAGKVADEVDEYNWLYTATAQGGSGICTANPATTTCLPAPLDETTGYADYVVPLEARIDMGHILGDDPDPHYAHQSNLAEDRILYPVLDTLLSDYGNLMAADAPIVNLRESAIGTELQQRSAWQNAVSSGRVTAYRVGNVVTLQAPAGVKIPVTMPTGTTQTLLLGTRAVGTSYAGELSGWMSPGSLQSAVTLRLASAAMPIVPPMRGPVKVNAAHVAPAAITPKQLASVAKKVPLTPAGVAKLPHTAG
;
A
#
# COMPACT_ATOMS: atom_id res chain seq x y z
N MET A 1 31.35 -37.45 63.09
CA MET A 1 32.35 -38.08 63.99
C MET A 1 32.64 -39.49 63.51
N GLY A 2 33.92 -39.88 63.41
CA GLY A 2 34.39 -41.24 63.09
C GLY A 2 34.96 -41.37 61.67
N ARG A 3 36.29 -41.30 61.46
CA ARG A 3 37.29 -42.40 61.50
C ARG A 3 37.09 -43.37 60.31
N ARG A 4 38.07 -43.72 59.47
CA ARG A 4 39.50 -44.00 59.68
C ARG A 4 40.18 -44.38 58.34
N THR A 5 41.41 -43.88 58.10
CA THR A 5 42.67 -44.57 57.68
C THR A 5 42.60 -45.82 56.76
N ARG A 6 43.45 -46.02 55.73
CA ARG A 6 44.91 -46.36 55.76
C ARG A 6 45.45 -46.36 54.30
N TRP A 7 46.52 -45.63 53.96
CA TRP A 7 47.96 -45.97 53.98
C TRP A 7 48.47 -46.99 52.93
N ALA A 8 49.40 -46.48 52.11
CA ALA A 8 50.61 -47.10 51.53
C ALA A 8 50.49 -48.02 50.30
N ALA A 9 51.10 -47.60 49.18
CA ALA A 9 52.38 -48.16 48.71
C ALA A 9 52.93 -47.34 47.54
N ALA A 10 54.20 -46.93 47.66
CA ALA A 10 55.01 -46.31 46.63
C ALA A 10 55.56 -47.36 45.65
N LEU A 11 55.93 -46.93 44.43
CA LEU A 11 57.24 -47.22 43.80
C LEU A 11 57.39 -46.54 42.42
N THR A 12 58.56 -45.87 42.27
CA THR A 12 59.40 -45.69 41.07
C THR A 12 58.97 -44.81 39.88
N ALA A 13 59.39 -43.54 39.97
CA ALA A 13 60.43 -42.88 39.18
C ALA A 13 60.50 -42.96 37.62
N ALA A 14 60.59 -41.74 37.06
CA ALA A 14 61.38 -41.28 35.90
C ALA A 14 60.70 -41.27 34.50
N GLY A 15 60.35 -40.06 34.06
CA GLY A 15 60.13 -39.69 32.67
C GLY A 15 59.76 -38.21 32.56
N LEU A 16 60.62 -37.38 31.96
CA LEU A 16 60.35 -35.97 31.68
C LEU A 16 59.02 -35.79 30.96
N LEU A 17 58.12 -34.98 31.52
CA LEU A 17 56.97 -34.42 30.81
C LEU A 17 57.12 -32.90 30.81
N ALA A 18 57.44 -32.35 29.63
CA ALA A 18 57.22 -30.96 29.34
C ALA A 18 55.72 -30.67 29.51
N PHE A 19 55.37 -29.83 30.48
CA PHE A 19 54.04 -29.25 30.55
C PHE A 19 53.90 -28.23 29.41
N ALA A 20 53.47 -28.70 28.25
CA ALA A 20 52.70 -27.87 27.35
C ALA A 20 51.37 -27.60 28.07
N ALA A 21 51.27 -26.44 28.71
CA ALA A 21 49.95 -25.89 29.03
C ALA A 21 49.16 -25.86 27.70
N PRO A 22 47.92 -26.36 27.64
CA PRO A 22 47.07 -25.99 26.52
C PRO A 22 46.98 -24.47 26.61
N THR A 23 47.60 -23.78 25.65
CA THR A 23 47.15 -22.47 25.25
C THR A 23 45.67 -22.65 24.94
N VAL A 24 44.81 -22.34 25.91
CA VAL A 24 43.42 -22.03 25.63
C VAL A 24 43.56 -20.82 24.73
N GLY A 25 43.58 -21.08 23.42
CA GLY A 25 43.51 -20.03 22.43
C GLY A 25 42.32 -19.19 22.87
N ALA A 26 42.57 -17.90 23.09
CA ALA A 26 41.48 -16.94 23.16
C ALA A 26 40.63 -17.24 21.92
N GLN A 27 39.47 -17.86 22.11
CA GLN A 27 38.48 -17.88 21.06
C GLN A 27 38.20 -16.41 20.84
N ALA A 28 38.62 -15.90 19.68
CA ALA A 28 38.21 -14.59 19.23
C ALA A 28 36.71 -14.54 19.44
N VAL A 29 36.25 -13.55 20.21
CA VAL A 29 34.84 -13.14 20.18
C VAL A 29 34.49 -13.09 18.71
N SER A 30 33.62 -13.98 18.25
CA SER A 30 33.20 -13.98 16.85
C SER A 30 32.70 -12.56 16.59
N ALA A 31 33.46 -11.79 15.81
CA ALA A 31 33.08 -10.42 15.51
C ALA A 31 31.71 -10.52 14.83
N SER A 32 30.69 -9.90 15.42
CA SER A 32 29.33 -10.00 14.92
C SER A 32 29.31 -9.78 13.41
N GLN A 33 28.68 -10.70 12.66
CA GLN A 33 28.56 -10.61 11.21
C GLN A 33 27.87 -9.30 10.81
N ARG A 34 28.20 -8.80 9.63
CA ARG A 34 27.46 -7.72 8.98
C ARG A 34 26.37 -8.32 8.10
N ILE A 35 25.13 -7.84 8.23
CA ILE A 35 24.01 -8.20 7.36
C ILE A 35 23.53 -6.91 6.69
N ASP A 36 23.64 -6.83 5.37
CA ASP A 36 23.13 -5.71 4.59
C ASP A 36 21.61 -5.78 4.48
N LEU A 37 20.94 -4.66 4.74
CA LEU A 37 19.48 -4.58 4.80
C LEU A 37 18.86 -4.44 3.41
N LYS A 38 19.03 -5.50 2.61
CA LYS A 38 18.58 -5.60 1.21
C LYS A 38 18.05 -7.00 0.94
N VAL A 39 16.97 -7.14 0.17
CA VAL A 39 16.39 -8.45 -0.19
C VAL A 39 17.01 -8.98 -1.49
N LEU A 40 17.29 -10.28 -1.59
CA LEU A 40 17.54 -10.94 -2.87
C LEU A 40 16.21 -11.50 -3.40
N VAL A 41 15.81 -11.10 -4.61
CA VAL A 41 14.62 -11.64 -5.27
C VAL A 41 15.04 -12.41 -6.52
N VAL A 42 14.75 -13.71 -6.55
CA VAL A 42 14.89 -14.55 -7.73
C VAL A 42 13.53 -14.59 -8.44
N ASP A 43 13.51 -14.20 -9.70
CA ASP A 43 12.28 -13.88 -10.41
C ASP A 43 12.08 -14.74 -11.66
N ASP A 44 10.98 -15.48 -11.71
CA ASP A 44 10.58 -16.35 -12.80
C ASP A 44 9.62 -15.68 -13.81
N GLY A 45 9.28 -14.41 -13.60
CA GLY A 45 8.25 -13.67 -14.35
C GLY A 45 6.83 -13.87 -13.82
N GLY A 46 6.65 -14.64 -12.75
CA GLY A 46 5.36 -14.98 -12.18
C GLY A 46 4.73 -13.85 -11.34
N PRO A 47 3.39 -13.88 -11.15
CA PRO A 47 2.62 -12.88 -10.42
C PRO A 47 2.93 -12.89 -8.92
N SER A 48 3.21 -14.06 -8.32
CA SER A 48 3.51 -14.17 -6.89
C SER A 48 4.82 -13.47 -6.52
N VAL A 49 5.88 -13.66 -7.32
CA VAL A 49 7.14 -12.92 -7.12
C VAL A 49 6.93 -11.43 -7.43
N ALA A 50 6.21 -11.10 -8.51
CA ALA A 50 5.92 -9.72 -8.85
C ALA A 50 5.11 -8.99 -7.76
N ALA A 51 4.25 -9.70 -7.03
CA ALA A 51 3.49 -9.14 -5.93
C ALA A 51 4.37 -8.81 -4.72
N ILE A 52 5.31 -9.70 -4.37
CA ILE A 52 6.32 -9.40 -3.33
C ILE A 52 7.20 -8.23 -3.76
N VAL A 53 7.65 -8.20 -5.02
CA VAL A 53 8.41 -7.05 -5.54
C VAL A 53 7.62 -5.74 -5.42
N ASN A 54 6.32 -5.76 -5.73
CA ASN A 54 5.48 -4.58 -5.61
C ASN A 54 5.36 -4.11 -4.15
N GLU A 55 5.24 -5.01 -3.18
CA GLU A 55 5.27 -4.67 -1.76
C GLU A 55 6.60 -4.01 -1.34
N LEU A 56 7.72 -4.55 -1.83
CA LEU A 56 9.04 -3.96 -1.57
C LEU A 56 9.18 -2.57 -2.21
N ASP A 57 8.63 -2.36 -3.41
CA ASP A 57 8.63 -1.06 -4.08
C ASP A 57 7.79 -0.02 -3.32
N LEU A 58 6.57 -0.40 -2.90
CA LEU A 58 5.63 0.46 -2.17
C LEU A 58 6.20 0.93 -0.83
N THR A 59 6.68 -0.03 -0.03
CA THR A 59 7.27 0.25 1.29
C THR A 59 8.66 0.90 1.20
N GLY A 60 9.30 0.87 0.03
CA GLY A 60 10.65 1.38 -0.20
C GLY A 60 11.77 0.44 0.27
N THR A 61 11.49 -0.85 0.43
CA THR A 61 12.48 -1.86 0.85
C THR A 61 13.47 -2.17 -0.28
N PRO A 62 14.79 -1.92 -0.11
CA PRO A 62 15.76 -2.19 -1.17
C PRO A 62 15.89 -3.68 -1.50
N TYR A 63 15.98 -4.01 -2.78
CA TYR A 63 16.23 -5.37 -3.25
C TYR A 63 17.20 -5.44 -4.43
N THR A 64 17.70 -6.65 -4.69
CA THR A 64 18.39 -7.01 -5.93
C THR A 64 17.60 -8.11 -6.61
N ARG A 65 17.21 -7.86 -7.87
CA ARG A 65 16.40 -8.79 -8.65
C ARG A 65 17.25 -9.57 -9.64
N VAL A 66 17.13 -10.90 -9.61
CA VAL A 66 17.76 -11.84 -10.55
C VAL A 66 16.64 -12.46 -11.38
N VAL A 67 16.47 -11.97 -12.61
CA VAL A 67 15.44 -12.46 -13.53
C VAL A 67 15.95 -13.72 -14.21
N LEU A 68 15.33 -14.87 -13.94
CA LEU A 68 15.76 -16.19 -14.40
C LEU A 68 15.71 -16.33 -15.93
N SER A 69 14.80 -15.61 -16.59
CA SER A 69 14.67 -15.59 -18.05
C SER A 69 15.71 -14.71 -18.75
N ASP A 70 16.47 -13.88 -18.03
CA ASP A 70 17.55 -13.09 -18.63
C ASP A 70 18.82 -13.94 -18.79
N PRO A 71 19.26 -14.24 -20.03
CA PRO A 71 20.47 -15.04 -20.26
C PRO A 71 21.76 -14.33 -19.78
N LYS A 72 21.70 -13.02 -19.48
CA LYS A 72 22.82 -12.23 -18.96
C LYS A 72 22.76 -12.04 -17.44
N ARG A 73 21.78 -12.66 -16.76
CA ARG A 73 21.66 -12.57 -15.30
C ARG A 73 22.97 -13.00 -14.61
N PRO A 74 23.30 -12.42 -13.45
CA PRO A 74 24.39 -12.94 -12.64
C PRO A 74 24.09 -14.37 -12.18
N THR A 75 25.14 -15.20 -12.09
CA THR A 75 25.07 -16.50 -11.42
C THR A 75 25.11 -16.30 -9.91
N ILE A 76 24.20 -16.93 -9.19
CA ILE A 76 24.11 -16.85 -7.73
C ILE A 76 25.17 -17.78 -7.13
N THR A 77 26.33 -17.20 -6.80
CA THR A 77 27.46 -17.90 -6.16
C THR A 77 27.66 -17.45 -4.71
N ALA A 78 28.47 -18.16 -3.93
CA ALA A 78 28.82 -17.72 -2.57
C ALA A 78 29.40 -16.30 -2.54
N ALA A 79 30.21 -15.91 -3.54
CA ALA A 79 30.78 -14.58 -3.67
C ALA A 79 29.75 -13.51 -4.10
N PHE A 80 28.67 -13.92 -4.78
CA PHE A 80 27.54 -13.04 -5.08
C PHE A 80 26.73 -12.74 -3.82
N LEU A 81 26.55 -13.74 -2.94
CA LEU A 81 25.73 -13.66 -1.73
C LEU A 81 26.46 -13.06 -0.52
N SER A 82 27.77 -13.29 -0.41
CA SER A 82 28.55 -12.94 0.77
C SER A 82 29.90 -12.32 0.42
N GLY A 83 30.55 -11.75 1.44
CA GLY A 83 31.82 -11.08 1.32
C GLY A 83 32.52 -10.88 2.67
N THR A 84 33.38 -9.89 2.71
CA THR A 84 34.05 -9.43 3.93
C THR A 84 34.05 -7.92 3.90
N ASP A 85 33.62 -7.31 5.00
CA ASP A 85 33.57 -5.86 5.08
C ASP A 85 34.96 -5.24 5.32
N SER A 86 35.02 -3.90 5.33
CA SER A 86 36.28 -3.16 5.51
C SER A 86 36.97 -3.39 6.87
N LEU A 87 36.28 -3.98 7.85
CA LEU A 87 36.81 -4.32 9.17
C LEU A 87 37.14 -5.81 9.30
N GLY A 88 37.05 -6.58 8.21
CA GLY A 88 37.37 -8.01 8.20
C GLY A 88 36.24 -8.90 8.72
N ARG A 89 35.02 -8.38 8.90
CA ARG A 89 33.87 -9.17 9.35
C ARG A 89 33.23 -9.88 8.15
N ALA A 90 32.74 -11.09 8.37
CA ALA A 90 31.92 -11.76 7.36
C ALA A 90 30.66 -10.93 7.07
N GLU A 91 30.37 -10.75 5.78
CA GLU A 91 29.28 -9.92 5.28
C GLU A 91 28.27 -10.78 4.53
N ALA A 92 27.02 -10.72 4.96
CA ALA A 92 25.86 -11.13 4.20
C ALA A 92 25.37 -9.92 3.37
N LYS A 93 25.33 -10.05 2.04
CA LYS A 93 24.92 -8.95 1.14
C LYS A 93 23.40 -8.78 1.04
N TYR A 94 22.65 -9.71 1.62
CA TYR A 94 21.19 -9.75 1.60
C TYR A 94 20.62 -10.24 2.95
N GLN A 95 19.63 -9.55 3.50
CA GLN A 95 19.00 -9.93 4.77
C GLN A 95 17.90 -10.99 4.63
N ALA A 96 17.42 -11.22 3.41
CA ALA A 96 16.35 -12.15 3.07
C ALA A 96 16.50 -12.64 1.63
N VAL A 97 15.93 -13.80 1.34
CA VAL A 97 15.84 -14.38 0.00
C VAL A 97 14.37 -14.62 -0.35
N VAL A 98 13.96 -14.25 -1.56
CA VAL A 98 12.67 -14.60 -2.15
C VAL A 98 12.95 -15.49 -3.35
N LEU A 99 12.42 -16.71 -3.33
CA LEU A 99 12.45 -17.63 -4.45
C LEU A 99 11.04 -17.79 -5.04
N PRO A 100 10.91 -18.10 -6.34
CA PRO A 100 9.61 -18.37 -6.95
C PRO A 100 8.88 -19.55 -6.30
N ASN A 101 9.63 -20.54 -5.84
CA ASN A 101 9.18 -21.74 -5.12
C ASN A 101 10.37 -22.34 -4.35
N ASN A 102 10.14 -23.46 -3.66
CA ASN A 102 11.14 -24.13 -2.81
C ASN A 102 12.38 -24.68 -3.55
N ALA A 103 12.35 -24.80 -4.89
CA ALA A 103 13.46 -25.33 -5.68
C ALA A 103 13.41 -24.84 -7.14
N PRO A 104 13.71 -23.56 -7.42
CA PRO A 104 13.59 -22.97 -8.76
C PRO A 104 14.74 -23.34 -9.69
N PHE A 105 15.79 -23.99 -9.18
CA PHE A 105 16.95 -24.45 -9.94
C PHE A 105 16.95 -25.99 -10.08
N PRO A 106 17.68 -26.55 -11.07
CA PRO A 106 17.83 -27.99 -11.20
C PRO A 106 18.38 -28.65 -9.93
N ALA A 107 17.99 -29.91 -9.71
CA ALA A 107 18.48 -30.74 -8.61
C ALA A 107 20.02 -30.72 -8.54
N GLY A 108 20.58 -30.45 -7.37
CA GLY A 108 22.04 -30.42 -7.17
C GLY A 108 22.76 -29.24 -7.86
N SER A 109 22.03 -28.21 -8.30
CA SER A 109 22.64 -27.00 -8.87
C SER A 109 23.55 -26.29 -7.86
N ALA A 110 24.64 -25.70 -8.37
CA ALA A 110 25.55 -24.90 -7.56
C ALA A 110 24.91 -23.63 -7.02
N GLU A 111 23.92 -23.06 -7.73
CA GLU A 111 23.18 -21.87 -7.29
C GLU A 111 22.31 -22.18 -6.07
N MET A 112 21.53 -23.27 -6.10
CA MET A 112 20.74 -23.67 -4.93
C MET A 112 21.65 -24.03 -3.74
N ALA A 113 22.75 -24.74 -3.99
CA ALA A 113 23.72 -25.05 -2.93
C ALA A 113 24.35 -23.79 -2.31
N ALA A 114 24.59 -22.75 -3.12
CA ALA A 114 25.11 -21.48 -2.63
C ALA A 114 24.09 -20.73 -1.76
N ILE A 115 22.80 -20.73 -2.14
CA ILE A 115 21.71 -20.12 -1.37
C ILE A 115 21.54 -20.82 -0.03
N VAL A 116 21.40 -22.14 -0.01
CA VAL A 116 21.25 -22.91 1.24
C VAL A 116 22.47 -22.72 2.15
N GLY A 117 23.68 -22.75 1.60
CA GLY A 117 24.90 -22.51 2.38
C GLY A 117 24.96 -21.09 2.96
N TYR A 118 24.46 -20.10 2.22
CA TYR A 118 24.36 -18.71 2.65
C TYR A 118 23.37 -18.54 3.81
N GLU A 119 22.17 -19.10 3.68
CA GLU A 119 21.12 -19.06 4.70
C GLU A 119 21.57 -19.70 6.01
N GLN A 120 22.17 -20.89 5.94
CA GLN A 120 22.73 -21.58 7.10
C GLN A 120 23.86 -20.80 7.77
N THR A 121 24.69 -20.10 7.00
CA THR A 121 25.87 -19.38 7.52
C THR A 121 25.51 -18.09 8.23
N PHE A 122 24.48 -17.39 7.74
CA PHE A 122 24.13 -16.04 8.18
C PHE A 122 22.76 -15.95 8.87
N GLY A 123 22.00 -17.05 8.94
CA GLY A 123 20.65 -17.07 9.53
C GLY A 123 19.64 -16.27 8.69
N ILE A 124 19.75 -16.36 7.37
CA ILE A 124 18.88 -15.65 6.43
C ILE A 124 17.62 -16.48 6.17
N ARG A 125 16.45 -15.83 6.20
CA ARG A 125 15.15 -16.45 5.92
C ARG A 125 14.83 -16.42 4.42
N GLN A 126 14.14 -17.45 3.96
CA GLN A 126 13.68 -17.59 2.59
C GLN A 126 12.15 -17.53 2.51
N VAL A 127 11.60 -16.81 1.54
CA VAL A 127 10.18 -16.89 1.16
C VAL A 127 10.07 -17.69 -0.13
N ASP A 128 9.27 -18.75 -0.10
CA ASP A 128 8.84 -19.49 -1.29
C ASP A 128 7.53 -18.88 -1.78
N ALA A 129 7.63 -17.98 -2.76
CA ALA A 129 6.53 -17.13 -3.20
C ALA A 129 5.28 -17.93 -3.59
N TYR A 130 5.43 -19.08 -4.25
CA TYR A 130 4.31 -19.97 -4.51
C TYR A 130 4.79 -21.40 -4.74
N THR A 131 4.36 -22.35 -3.92
CA THR A 131 4.75 -23.75 -4.05
C THR A 131 3.60 -24.73 -3.87
N TYR A 132 3.78 -25.94 -4.39
CA TYR A 132 2.86 -27.04 -4.21
C TYR A 132 3.03 -27.62 -2.79
N ALA A 133 1.94 -27.93 -2.10
CA ALA A 133 2.05 -28.58 -0.79
C ALA A 133 2.52 -30.04 -0.92
N GLN A 134 3.70 -30.32 -0.39
CA GLN A 134 4.39 -31.60 -0.52
C GLN A 134 5.37 -31.86 0.64
N PRO A 135 5.83 -33.12 0.83
CA PRO A 135 6.74 -33.47 1.92
C PRO A 135 8.07 -32.72 1.91
N ALA A 136 8.53 -32.27 0.73
CA ALA A 136 9.77 -31.50 0.60
C ALA A 136 9.72 -30.16 1.35
N VAL A 137 8.52 -29.61 1.59
CA VAL A 137 8.28 -28.38 2.34
C VAL A 137 7.52 -28.65 3.65
N GLY A 138 7.64 -29.87 4.19
CA GLY A 138 7.05 -30.24 5.48
C GLY A 138 5.54 -30.48 5.49
N LEU A 139 4.88 -30.54 4.31
CA LEU A 139 3.44 -30.73 4.17
C LEU A 139 3.08 -32.13 3.61
N ASN A 140 1.85 -32.58 3.82
CA ASN A 140 1.31 -33.69 3.05
C ASN A 140 1.07 -33.28 1.58
N TRP A 141 0.87 -34.25 0.69
CA TRP A 141 0.47 -33.95 -0.68
C TRP A 141 -0.93 -33.35 -0.74
N ALA A 142 -1.10 -32.23 -1.43
CA ALA A 142 -2.41 -31.61 -1.64
C ALA A 142 -3.43 -32.51 -2.37
N SER A 143 -2.98 -33.54 -3.10
CA SER A 143 -3.87 -34.46 -3.81
C SER A 143 -4.54 -35.50 -2.90
N ASN A 144 -3.92 -35.85 -1.77
CA ASN A 144 -4.47 -36.81 -0.81
C ASN A 144 -3.70 -36.74 0.53
N PRO A 145 -4.34 -36.41 1.67
CA PRO A 145 -5.76 -36.10 1.88
C PRO A 145 -6.12 -34.61 1.70
N GLY A 146 -5.31 -33.84 0.96
CA GLY A 146 -5.49 -32.39 0.81
C GLY A 146 -6.58 -31.95 -0.18
N TYR A 147 -6.49 -30.70 -0.61
CA TYR A 147 -7.32 -30.10 -1.64
C TYR A 147 -6.50 -29.32 -2.67
N ILE A 148 -6.90 -29.42 -3.93
CA ILE A 148 -6.33 -28.69 -5.07
C ILE A 148 -7.50 -28.08 -5.83
N GLY A 149 -7.60 -26.75 -5.88
CA GLY A 149 -8.76 -26.14 -6.52
C GLY A 149 -8.88 -24.64 -6.31
N ALA A 150 -10.04 -24.14 -6.75
CA ALA A 150 -10.45 -22.76 -6.55
C ALA A 150 -10.62 -22.46 -5.06
N LEU A 151 -10.25 -21.25 -4.65
CA LEU A 151 -10.40 -20.80 -3.26
C LEU A 151 -11.39 -19.64 -3.11
N ASP A 152 -12.12 -19.31 -4.19
CA ASP A 152 -12.96 -18.12 -4.25
C ASP A 152 -14.07 -18.17 -3.20
N GLY A 153 -14.20 -17.09 -2.42
CA GLY A 153 -15.17 -16.96 -1.36
C GLY A 153 -14.91 -17.87 -0.15
N MET A 154 -13.76 -18.54 -0.08
CA MET A 154 -13.36 -19.30 1.10
C MET A 154 -12.69 -18.40 2.14
N ASP A 155 -12.84 -18.74 3.42
CA ASP A 155 -12.23 -17.99 4.51
C ASP A 155 -10.95 -18.67 5.04
N GLY A 156 -9.83 -17.98 4.86
CA GLY A 156 -8.58 -18.26 5.57
C GLY A 156 -8.61 -17.69 6.99
N GLN A 157 -7.76 -18.24 7.86
CA GLN A 157 -7.63 -17.85 9.26
C GLN A 157 -6.15 -17.81 9.65
N VAL A 158 -5.72 -16.70 10.23
CA VAL A 158 -4.42 -16.56 10.87
C VAL A 158 -4.43 -17.37 12.16
N THR A 159 -3.43 -18.23 12.33
CA THR A 159 -3.31 -19.07 13.54
C THR A 159 -2.83 -18.23 14.73
N THR A 160 -2.88 -18.80 15.94
CA THR A 160 -2.26 -18.18 17.11
C THR A 160 -0.77 -17.87 16.90
N ALA A 161 -0.04 -18.73 16.18
CA ALA A 161 1.36 -18.48 15.87
C ALA A 161 1.51 -17.28 14.93
N GLY A 162 0.69 -17.18 13.88
CA GLY A 162 0.68 -16.04 12.97
C GLY A 162 0.36 -14.72 13.68
N LEU A 163 -0.70 -14.70 14.52
CA LEU A 163 -1.12 -13.54 15.31
C LEU A 163 -0.09 -13.13 16.36
N SER A 164 0.70 -14.06 16.89
CA SER A 164 1.80 -13.77 17.82
C SER A 164 3.09 -13.29 17.14
N GLY A 165 3.14 -13.38 15.80
CA GLY A 165 4.35 -13.14 15.02
C GLY A 165 4.12 -12.15 13.89
N PRO A 166 4.30 -12.55 12.62
CA PRO A 166 4.33 -11.62 11.49
C PRO A 166 2.96 -11.00 11.16
N PHE A 167 1.85 -11.65 11.52
CA PHE A 167 0.50 -11.22 11.15
C PHE A 167 -0.27 -10.61 12.34
N ARG A 168 0.46 -10.12 13.35
CA ARG A 168 -0.11 -9.53 14.58
C ARG A 168 -1.04 -8.33 14.37
N TYR A 169 -0.90 -7.66 13.23
CA TYR A 169 -1.71 -6.52 12.82
C TYR A 169 -3.09 -6.91 12.24
N LEU A 170 -3.38 -8.21 12.10
CA LEU A 170 -4.67 -8.73 11.65
C LEU A 170 -5.52 -9.16 12.84
N LYS A 171 -6.85 -9.07 12.70
CA LYS A 171 -7.79 -9.72 13.63
C LYS A 171 -7.84 -11.24 13.48
N GLY A 172 -7.49 -11.72 12.29
CA GLY A 172 -7.27 -13.15 12.02
C GLY A 172 -8.05 -13.70 10.84
N SER A 173 -9.12 -13.04 10.37
CA SER A 173 -9.78 -13.47 9.14
C SER A 173 -8.98 -13.07 7.90
N VAL A 174 -8.89 -13.97 6.92
CA VAL A 174 -8.28 -13.73 5.61
C VAL A 174 -9.25 -14.22 4.54
N PRO A 175 -10.28 -13.42 4.21
CA PRO A 175 -11.27 -13.82 3.20
C PRO A 175 -10.63 -13.81 1.81
N PHE A 176 -10.93 -14.84 1.02
CA PHE A 176 -10.55 -14.91 -0.38
C PHE A 176 -11.67 -14.33 -1.23
N GLU A 177 -11.29 -13.48 -2.18
CA GLU A 177 -12.22 -12.80 -3.06
C GLU A 177 -13.02 -13.78 -3.92
N ASN A 178 -14.23 -13.36 -4.29
CA ASN A 178 -15.09 -13.97 -5.30
C ASN A 178 -15.77 -12.81 -6.02
N ASN A 179 -15.03 -12.17 -6.92
CA ASN A 179 -15.40 -10.88 -7.49
C ASN A 179 -16.42 -11.06 -8.63
N ASP A 180 -16.22 -12.09 -9.45
CA ASP A 180 -17.15 -12.57 -10.47
C ASP A 180 -17.29 -14.09 -10.33
N PRO A 181 -18.48 -14.62 -10.01
CA PRO A 181 -18.69 -16.06 -9.83
C PRO A 181 -18.39 -16.92 -11.07
N ASN A 182 -18.13 -16.29 -12.24
CA ASN A 182 -17.76 -16.96 -13.49
C ASN A 182 -16.26 -16.93 -13.77
N VAL A 183 -15.46 -16.32 -12.90
CA VAL A 183 -14.01 -16.26 -13.00
C VAL A 183 -13.44 -16.96 -11.79
N VAL A 184 -12.47 -17.86 -11.98
CA VAL A 184 -11.71 -18.37 -10.84
C VAL A 184 -10.62 -17.37 -10.53
N GLU A 185 -10.73 -16.59 -9.45
CA GLU A 185 -9.73 -15.57 -9.09
C GLU A 185 -8.58 -16.12 -8.25
N SER A 186 -8.82 -17.19 -7.49
CA SER A 186 -7.88 -17.73 -6.52
C SER A 186 -7.75 -19.25 -6.65
N TYR A 187 -6.54 -19.76 -6.45
CA TYR A 187 -6.25 -21.20 -6.54
C TYR A 187 -5.23 -21.59 -5.49
N GLY A 188 -5.32 -22.80 -4.94
CA GLY A 188 -4.30 -23.26 -4.01
C GLY A 188 -4.24 -24.75 -3.75
N TYR A 189 -3.31 -25.08 -2.87
CA TYR A 189 -2.86 -26.42 -2.51
C TYR A 189 -2.96 -26.59 -0.99
N LEU A 190 -4.16 -26.85 -0.49
CA LEU A 190 -4.38 -27.01 0.93
C LEU A 190 -3.96 -28.41 1.37
N ALA A 191 -3.01 -28.50 2.31
CA ALA A 191 -2.63 -29.74 2.96
C ALA A 191 -2.27 -29.51 4.42
N THR A 192 -2.41 -30.54 5.25
CA THR A 192 -1.93 -30.54 6.63
C THR A 192 -0.40 -30.72 6.68
N PRO A 193 0.28 -30.24 7.74
CA PRO A 193 1.66 -30.62 8.01
C PRO A 193 1.84 -32.14 8.12
N LEU A 194 3.05 -32.62 7.81
CA LEU A 194 3.40 -34.02 8.07
C LEU A 194 3.23 -34.35 9.56
N ALA A 195 2.66 -35.53 9.84
CA ALA A 195 2.47 -35.99 11.22
C ALA A 195 3.81 -36.13 11.98
N ALA A 196 4.89 -36.44 11.25
CA ALA A 196 6.25 -36.41 11.74
C ALA A 196 7.13 -35.71 10.70
N GLN A 197 7.75 -34.60 11.11
CA GLN A 197 8.76 -33.91 10.31
C GLN A 197 10.06 -34.71 10.28
N ALA A 198 10.93 -34.39 9.31
CA ALA A 198 12.29 -34.91 9.30
C ALA A 198 13.02 -34.57 10.63
N ALA A 199 14.00 -35.37 11.02
CA ALA A 199 14.69 -35.18 12.29
C ALA A 199 15.32 -33.77 12.37
N GLY A 200 14.92 -32.99 13.39
CA GLY A 200 15.38 -31.62 13.58
C GLY A 200 14.66 -30.56 12.75
N ALA A 201 13.62 -30.94 12.00
CA ALA A 201 12.74 -30.02 11.29
C ALA A 201 11.43 -29.79 12.05
N THR A 202 10.84 -28.61 11.86
CA THR A 202 9.54 -28.22 12.41
C THR A 202 8.72 -27.49 11.37
N PHE A 203 7.39 -27.63 11.45
CA PHE A 203 6.46 -26.87 10.61
C PHE A 203 5.45 -26.17 11.49
N THR A 204 5.35 -24.85 11.36
CA THR A 204 4.43 -23.99 12.11
C THR A 204 3.44 -23.34 11.15
N PRO A 205 2.18 -23.77 11.12
CA PRO A 205 1.15 -23.10 10.33
C PRO A 205 0.91 -21.67 10.82
N LEU A 206 0.95 -20.69 9.92
CA LEU A 206 0.73 -19.27 10.21
C LEU A 206 -0.63 -18.78 9.72
N VAL A 207 -1.05 -19.26 8.54
CA VAL A 207 -2.39 -19.04 7.98
C VAL A 207 -2.91 -20.36 7.46
N THR A 208 -4.14 -20.70 7.82
CA THR A 208 -4.81 -21.95 7.47
C THR A 208 -6.18 -21.72 6.87
N MET A 209 -6.71 -22.70 6.15
CA MET A 209 -8.05 -22.67 5.59
C MET A 209 -8.67 -24.07 5.71
N PRO A 210 -9.99 -24.20 5.96
CA PRO A 210 -10.64 -25.50 5.99
C PRO A 210 -10.47 -26.24 4.65
N ILE A 211 -10.06 -27.50 4.69
CA ILE A 211 -9.98 -28.36 3.50
C ILE A 211 -11.42 -28.77 3.12
N PRO A 212 -11.91 -28.44 1.91
CA PRO A 212 -13.25 -28.81 1.47
C PRO A 212 -13.51 -30.32 1.59
N GLY A 213 -14.62 -30.69 2.23
CA GLY A 213 -15.02 -32.08 2.41
C GLY A 213 -14.25 -32.87 3.48
N ALA A 214 -13.29 -32.27 4.20
CA ALA A 214 -12.42 -32.96 5.15
C ALA A 214 -12.83 -32.81 6.63
N GLY A 215 -14.12 -32.59 6.91
CA GLY A 215 -14.67 -32.62 8.27
C GLY A 215 -14.06 -31.59 9.25
N GLY A 216 -13.66 -30.42 8.76
CA GLY A 216 -13.05 -29.35 9.58
C GLY A 216 -11.52 -29.38 9.66
N THR A 217 -10.87 -30.35 9.01
CA THR A 217 -9.40 -30.39 8.89
C THR A 217 -8.89 -29.11 8.23
N GLN A 218 -7.85 -28.50 8.80
CA GLN A 218 -7.26 -27.25 8.32
C GLN A 218 -6.04 -27.54 7.43
N GLY A 219 -6.04 -26.98 6.22
CA GLY A 219 -4.89 -26.95 5.33
C GLY A 219 -4.12 -25.65 5.50
N VAL A 220 -2.84 -25.67 5.14
CA VAL A 220 -1.95 -24.51 5.26
C VAL A 220 -2.03 -23.66 4.00
N LEU A 221 -2.17 -22.35 4.17
CA LEU A 221 -1.99 -21.30 3.13
C LEU A 221 -0.60 -20.67 3.22
N ALA A 222 -0.15 -20.40 4.46
CA ALA A 222 1.18 -19.89 4.79
C ALA A 222 1.73 -20.59 6.04
N GLY A 223 2.98 -21.03 6.03
CA GLY A 223 3.62 -21.66 7.19
C GLY A 223 5.14 -21.51 7.22
N GLU A 224 5.72 -21.55 8.42
CA GLU A 224 7.17 -21.55 8.64
C GLU A 224 7.67 -22.99 8.72
N TYR A 225 8.56 -23.37 7.80
CA TYR A 225 9.25 -24.65 7.76
C TYR A 225 10.72 -24.45 8.14
N ASP A 226 11.08 -24.87 9.35
CA ASP A 226 12.46 -24.87 9.80
C ASP A 226 13.06 -26.24 9.54
N HIS A 227 14.18 -26.30 8.81
CA HIS A 227 14.89 -27.55 8.56
C HIS A 227 16.36 -27.28 8.27
N ASN A 228 17.24 -28.17 8.73
CA ASN A 228 18.67 -28.13 8.39
C ASN A 228 19.35 -26.75 8.61
N GLY A 229 18.88 -25.93 9.55
CA GLY A 229 19.41 -24.58 9.81
C GLY A 229 18.93 -23.49 8.85
N VAL A 230 17.90 -23.76 8.04
CA VAL A 230 17.19 -22.82 7.17
C VAL A 230 15.76 -22.68 7.68
N SER A 231 15.19 -21.48 7.53
CA SER A 231 13.78 -21.18 7.81
C SER A 231 13.13 -20.67 6.52
N GLU A 232 12.09 -21.36 6.06
CA GLU A 232 11.34 -21.07 4.83
C GLU A 232 9.89 -20.69 5.15
N MET A 233 9.38 -19.61 4.55
CA MET A 233 7.94 -19.33 4.52
C MET A 233 7.36 -19.97 3.26
N VAL A 234 6.49 -20.94 3.46
CA VAL A 234 5.86 -21.75 2.43
C VAL A 234 4.48 -21.16 2.12
N LEU A 235 4.28 -20.62 0.92
CA LEU A 235 2.99 -20.12 0.44
C LEU A 235 2.37 -21.10 -0.58
N THR A 236 1.16 -21.57 -0.32
CA THR A 236 0.52 -22.67 -1.08
C THR A 236 -0.67 -22.23 -1.92
N PHE A 237 -0.87 -20.92 -2.10
CA PHE A 237 -1.92 -20.36 -2.94
C PHE A 237 -1.35 -19.35 -3.93
N ALA A 238 -1.97 -19.25 -5.09
CA ALA A 238 -1.63 -18.29 -6.12
C ALA A 238 -2.15 -16.91 -5.73
N TYR A 239 -1.37 -15.87 -6.05
CA TYR A 239 -1.77 -14.49 -5.80
C TYR A 239 -1.09 -13.50 -6.74
N ASN A 240 -1.64 -12.29 -6.83
CA ASN A 240 -0.99 -11.13 -7.43
C ASN A 240 -1.17 -9.88 -6.54
N GLN A 241 -0.58 -8.75 -6.96
CA GLN A 241 -0.54 -7.52 -6.16
C GLN A 241 -1.87 -6.79 -5.99
N TYR A 242 -2.96 -7.21 -6.64
CA TYR A 242 -4.25 -6.54 -6.50
C TYR A 242 -5.18 -7.26 -5.55
N GLN A 243 -4.92 -8.52 -5.23
CA GLN A 243 -5.86 -9.34 -4.46
C GLN A 243 -5.76 -9.05 -2.95
N GLN A 244 -6.90 -8.81 -2.32
CA GLN A 244 -7.04 -8.45 -0.90
C GLN A 244 -6.37 -9.47 0.02
N GLN A 245 -6.56 -10.77 -0.23
CA GLN A 245 -5.96 -11.82 0.61
C GLN A 245 -4.42 -11.77 0.61
N TYR A 246 -3.80 -11.32 -0.50
CA TYR A 246 -2.36 -11.10 -0.54
C TYR A 246 -1.99 -9.81 0.20
N ARG A 247 -2.72 -8.72 -0.04
CA ARG A 247 -2.47 -7.42 0.61
C ARG A 247 -2.57 -7.49 2.14
N LEU A 248 -3.50 -8.28 2.67
CA LEU A 248 -3.59 -8.56 4.10
C LEU A 248 -2.32 -9.24 4.65
N LEU A 249 -1.62 -10.05 3.85
CA LEU A 249 -0.44 -10.81 4.27
C LEU A 249 0.90 -10.15 3.88
N ALA A 250 0.90 -9.18 2.96
CA ALA A 250 2.10 -8.64 2.33
C ALA A 250 3.10 -8.06 3.36
N ARG A 251 2.64 -7.17 4.23
CA ARG A 251 3.44 -6.62 5.36
C ARG A 251 4.05 -7.75 6.20
N GLY A 252 3.25 -8.72 6.62
CA GLY A 252 3.71 -9.82 7.46
C GLY A 252 4.74 -10.73 6.79
N ILE A 253 4.65 -10.92 5.46
CA ILE A 253 5.66 -11.64 4.68
C ILE A 253 7.01 -10.88 4.75
N VAL A 254 6.99 -9.56 4.56
CA VAL A 254 8.19 -8.70 4.67
C VAL A 254 8.74 -8.71 6.09
N ASP A 255 7.91 -8.49 7.12
CA ASP A 255 8.31 -8.54 8.52
C ASP A 255 8.95 -9.88 8.88
N TRP A 256 8.34 -10.99 8.45
CA TRP A 256 8.84 -12.32 8.72
C TRP A 256 10.23 -12.53 8.11
N MET A 257 10.39 -12.25 6.81
CA MET A 257 11.64 -12.54 6.11
C MET A 257 12.78 -11.62 6.57
N THR A 258 12.44 -10.40 7.00
CA THR A 258 13.41 -9.41 7.50
C THR A 258 13.60 -9.45 9.02
N GLN A 259 12.86 -10.32 9.71
CA GLN A 259 12.90 -10.50 11.16
C GLN A 259 12.60 -9.18 11.90
N GLY A 260 11.68 -8.38 11.37
CA GLY A 260 11.23 -7.09 11.92
C GLY A 260 12.28 -5.97 11.90
N VAL A 261 13.39 -6.13 11.16
CA VAL A 261 14.45 -5.12 11.02
C VAL A 261 14.69 -4.86 9.54
N HIS A 262 14.09 -3.80 9.00
CA HIS A 262 14.26 -3.47 7.59
C HIS A 262 14.21 -1.98 7.30
N ILE A 263 14.69 -1.66 6.11
CA ILE A 263 14.44 -0.37 5.48
C ILE A 263 13.11 -0.51 4.78
N GLY A 264 12.15 0.33 5.14
CA GLY A 264 10.78 0.26 4.68
C GLY A 264 9.88 1.08 5.60
N PHE A 265 8.77 1.59 5.09
CA PHE A 265 7.79 2.34 5.86
C PHE A 265 6.44 2.22 5.18
N ASP A 266 5.43 1.81 5.93
CA ASP A 266 4.09 1.65 5.40
C ASP A 266 2.99 1.90 6.45
N ARG A 267 1.87 2.43 6.01
CA ARG A 267 0.64 2.63 6.79
C ARG A 267 -0.56 2.30 5.92
N ASN A 268 -1.71 2.13 6.55
CA ASN A 268 -2.98 2.10 5.84
C ASN A 268 -3.54 3.52 5.88
N TYR A 269 -3.54 4.21 4.76
CA TYR A 269 -4.02 5.60 4.65
C TYR A 269 -5.44 5.62 4.13
N PHE A 270 -6.23 6.61 4.56
CA PHE A 270 -7.50 6.94 3.94
C PHE A 270 -7.91 8.37 4.31
N GLU A 271 -8.21 9.13 3.27
CA GLU A 271 -8.60 10.52 3.34
C GLU A 271 -9.80 10.72 2.42
N GLN A 272 -10.78 11.47 2.90
CA GLN A 272 -11.98 11.80 2.14
C GLN A 272 -12.09 13.32 2.05
N ASP A 273 -11.84 13.79 0.84
CA ASP A 273 -12.02 15.17 0.45
C ASP A 273 -13.47 15.38 0.00
N ILE A 274 -14.06 16.49 0.44
CA ILE A 274 -15.40 16.94 0.08
C ILE A 274 -15.26 18.31 -0.57
N ASP A 275 -15.37 18.32 -1.89
CA ASP A 275 -15.28 19.51 -2.74
C ASP A 275 -16.58 20.33 -2.67
N ASP A 276 -16.50 21.58 -3.13
CA ASP A 276 -17.60 22.53 -3.30
C ASP A 276 -18.37 22.96 -2.04
N VAL A 277 -17.79 22.78 -0.85
CA VAL A 277 -18.43 23.19 0.41
C VAL A 277 -18.76 24.70 0.38
N PHE A 278 -20.04 25.01 0.66
CA PHE A 278 -20.75 26.30 0.52
C PHE A 278 -21.39 26.59 -0.85
N LEU A 279 -20.97 25.94 -1.94
CA LEU A 279 -21.60 26.10 -3.26
C LEU A 279 -22.80 25.16 -3.44
N PRO A 280 -23.76 25.54 -4.30
CA PRO A 280 -24.67 24.58 -4.91
C PRO A 280 -24.01 23.84 -6.08
N ASP A 281 -24.27 22.54 -6.21
CA ASP A 281 -23.86 21.73 -7.36
C ASP A 281 -25.02 21.55 -8.33
N ASP A 282 -24.73 21.57 -9.64
CA ASP A 282 -25.71 21.23 -10.66
C ASP A 282 -26.09 19.75 -10.58
N ARG A 283 -27.38 19.44 -10.76
CA ARG A 283 -27.89 18.06 -10.66
C ARG A 283 -27.92 17.33 -12.00
N TRP A 284 -27.55 16.05 -11.99
CA TRP A 284 -27.81 15.10 -13.08
C TRP A 284 -29.30 15.07 -13.50
N SER A 285 -29.56 15.21 -14.80
CA SER A 285 -30.90 15.00 -15.35
C SER A 285 -31.05 13.58 -15.89
N SER A 286 -31.77 12.72 -15.17
CA SER A 286 -32.10 11.38 -15.64
C SER A 286 -32.95 11.36 -16.91
N THR A 287 -33.61 12.48 -17.25
CA THR A 287 -34.35 12.61 -18.51
C THR A 287 -33.45 13.06 -19.66
N ALA A 288 -32.60 14.07 -19.45
CA ALA A 288 -31.75 14.61 -20.51
C ALA A 288 -30.43 13.83 -20.70
N LYS A 289 -30.08 12.97 -19.73
CA LYS A 289 -28.81 12.22 -19.68
C LYS A 289 -27.57 13.13 -19.75
N CYS A 290 -27.64 14.24 -19.01
CA CYS A 290 -26.57 15.20 -18.81
C CYS A 290 -26.87 16.07 -17.58
N THR A 291 -25.91 16.91 -17.18
CA THR A 291 -26.02 17.86 -16.06
C THR A 291 -26.36 19.26 -16.58
N PRO A 292 -27.61 19.74 -16.52
CA PRO A 292 -27.96 21.04 -17.05
C PRO A 292 -27.51 22.16 -16.09
N GLY A 293 -26.66 23.06 -16.58
CA GLY A 293 -26.00 24.11 -15.78
C GLY A 293 -24.48 24.07 -15.96
N ASP A 294 -23.94 22.85 -16.05
CA ASP A 294 -22.52 22.58 -16.30
C ASP A 294 -22.14 23.00 -17.72
N ALA A 295 -21.23 23.98 -17.81
CA ALA A 295 -20.73 24.55 -19.06
C ALA A 295 -19.97 23.53 -19.93
N ALA A 296 -19.43 22.45 -19.34
CA ALA A 296 -18.76 21.37 -20.02
C ALA A 296 -19.72 20.26 -20.49
N SER A 297 -20.97 20.26 -20.05
CA SER A 297 -21.95 19.23 -20.36
C SER A 297 -22.58 19.37 -21.76
N ALA A 298 -23.11 18.26 -22.28
CA ALA A 298 -23.87 18.24 -23.53
C ALA A 298 -25.29 18.83 -23.42
N CYS A 299 -25.66 19.43 -22.28
CA CYS A 299 -27.03 19.80 -21.92
C CYS A 299 -27.54 21.11 -22.54
N LYS A 300 -26.99 21.53 -23.70
CA LYS A 300 -27.35 22.80 -24.32
C LYS A 300 -28.83 22.87 -24.66
N GLY A 301 -29.54 23.81 -24.04
CA GLY A 301 -30.97 24.05 -24.25
C GLY A 301 -31.90 23.27 -23.32
N THR A 302 -31.34 22.44 -22.42
CA THR A 302 -32.07 21.81 -21.32
C THR A 302 -32.17 22.80 -20.15
N PRO A 303 -33.37 23.04 -19.57
CA PRO A 303 -33.50 23.86 -18.36
C PRO A 303 -32.65 23.28 -17.21
N ALA A 304 -32.06 24.16 -16.40
CA ALA A 304 -31.38 23.78 -15.16
C ALA A 304 -32.26 22.85 -14.33
N ALA A 305 -31.68 21.74 -13.85
CA ALA A 305 -32.32 20.93 -12.82
C ALA A 305 -32.29 21.68 -11.48
N SER A 306 -32.90 21.13 -10.43
CA SER A 306 -32.72 21.68 -9.08
C SER A 306 -31.29 21.44 -8.62
N GLU A 307 -30.58 22.50 -8.28
CA GLU A 307 -29.27 22.47 -7.62
C GLU A 307 -29.31 21.65 -6.31
N ILE A 308 -28.14 21.15 -5.91
CA ILE A 308 -27.94 20.38 -4.68
C ILE A 308 -27.06 21.21 -3.76
N ARG A 309 -27.51 21.47 -2.54
CA ARG A 309 -26.71 22.18 -1.54
C ARG A 309 -26.96 21.61 -0.16
N MET A 310 -25.89 21.35 0.59
CA MET A 310 -25.97 20.89 1.98
C MET A 310 -26.87 21.80 2.81
N SER A 311 -27.55 21.19 3.77
CA SER A 311 -28.37 21.88 4.76
C SER A 311 -27.72 21.84 6.15
N PRO A 312 -28.20 22.61 7.13
CA PRO A 312 -27.77 22.47 8.53
C PRO A 312 -27.89 21.03 9.08
N ALA A 313 -28.86 20.26 8.60
CA ALA A 313 -29.04 18.87 9.02
C ALA A 313 -27.93 17.95 8.51
N ASP A 314 -27.32 18.28 7.37
CA ASP A 314 -26.22 17.53 6.77
C ASP A 314 -24.91 17.84 7.50
N VAL A 315 -24.68 19.10 7.86
CA VAL A 315 -23.57 19.50 8.75
C VAL A 315 -23.65 18.77 10.09
N ALA A 316 -24.82 18.76 10.72
CA ALA A 316 -25.03 18.08 11.99
C ALA A 316 -24.81 16.57 11.88
N TYR A 317 -25.13 15.95 10.73
CA TYR A 317 -24.89 14.55 10.48
C TYR A 317 -23.41 14.26 10.23
N ALA A 318 -22.74 15.05 9.39
CA ALA A 318 -21.31 14.91 9.12
C ALA A 318 -20.47 14.95 10.40
N LYS A 319 -20.73 15.93 11.27
CA LYS A 319 -20.08 16.03 12.58
C LYS A 319 -20.34 14.82 13.48
N GLN A 320 -21.58 14.32 13.51
CA GLN A 320 -21.92 13.12 14.30
C GLN A 320 -21.23 11.88 13.75
N TRP A 321 -21.15 11.76 12.42
CA TRP A 321 -20.49 10.66 11.74
C TRP A 321 -18.98 10.65 12.00
N GLU A 322 -18.29 11.79 11.83
CA GLU A 322 -16.87 11.94 12.18
C GLU A 322 -16.56 11.46 13.61
N GLN A 323 -17.41 11.86 14.57
CA GLN A 323 -17.26 11.48 15.98
C GLN A 323 -17.50 9.98 16.20
N ALA A 324 -18.48 9.39 15.52
CA ALA A 324 -18.80 7.97 15.64
C ALA A 324 -17.68 7.08 15.05
N HIS A 325 -16.98 7.57 14.03
CA HIS A 325 -15.96 6.81 13.30
C HIS A 325 -14.52 7.20 13.66
N ASN A 326 -14.32 8.22 14.50
CA ASN A 326 -13.00 8.82 14.78
C ASN A 326 -12.26 9.16 13.47
N PHE A 327 -12.97 9.82 12.57
CA PHE A 327 -12.52 10.23 11.25
C PHE A 327 -12.68 11.75 11.11
N THR A 328 -11.93 12.36 10.18
CA THR A 328 -12.05 13.79 9.88
C THR A 328 -12.09 13.99 8.37
N PHE A 329 -13.13 14.66 7.89
CA PHE A 329 -13.26 15.08 6.50
C PHE A 329 -12.37 16.30 6.21
N ASP A 330 -11.84 16.36 4.99
CA ASP A 330 -11.33 17.60 4.40
C ASP A 330 -12.44 18.31 3.65
N PHE A 331 -12.89 19.44 4.18
CA PHE A 331 -13.83 20.32 3.50
C PHE A 331 -13.06 21.32 2.64
N PHE A 332 -13.09 21.04 1.33
CA PHE A 332 -12.60 21.92 0.29
C PHE A 332 -13.68 22.97 0.01
N PHE A 333 -13.43 24.20 0.46
CA PHE A 333 -14.49 25.21 0.58
C PHE A 333 -14.35 26.37 -0.41
N ASN A 334 -15.50 26.96 -0.73
CA ASN A 334 -15.65 28.10 -1.63
C ASN A 334 -16.47 29.21 -0.97
N GLY A 335 -15.79 30.19 -0.36
CA GLY A 335 -16.44 31.29 0.38
C GLY A 335 -17.44 32.11 -0.45
N GLY A 336 -17.27 32.14 -1.77
CA GLY A 336 -18.19 32.79 -2.70
C GLY A 336 -19.61 32.24 -2.63
N GLY A 337 -19.78 30.91 -2.50
CA GLY A 337 -21.10 30.29 -2.39
C GLY A 337 -21.89 30.71 -1.16
N SER A 338 -21.18 31.01 -0.07
CA SER A 338 -21.76 31.59 1.15
C SER A 338 -22.26 33.03 0.92
N ASP A 339 -21.40 33.85 0.32
CA ASP A 339 -21.70 35.27 0.08
C ASP A 339 -22.80 35.42 -0.98
N ASP A 340 -22.84 34.57 -2.02
CA ASP A 340 -23.89 34.54 -3.04
C ASP A 340 -25.26 34.12 -2.48
N ALA A 341 -25.29 33.13 -1.59
CA ALA A 341 -26.52 32.73 -0.91
C ALA A 341 -27.13 33.90 -0.12
N THR A 342 -26.30 34.73 0.53
CA THR A 342 -26.79 35.91 1.26
C THR A 342 -27.30 37.04 0.35
N GLN A 343 -26.76 37.14 -0.88
CA GLN A 343 -27.12 38.19 -1.84
C GLN A 343 -28.37 37.86 -2.66
N ASN A 344 -28.66 36.58 -2.91
CA ASN A 344 -29.74 36.11 -3.79
C ASN A 344 -31.10 35.84 -3.11
N GLY A 345 -31.33 36.31 -1.88
CA GLY A 345 -32.68 36.39 -1.30
C GLY A 345 -32.86 35.79 0.09
N THR A 346 -31.82 35.22 0.69
CA THR A 346 -31.80 34.83 2.10
C THR A 346 -30.93 35.82 2.88
N VAL A 347 -31.54 36.66 3.74
CA VAL A 347 -30.78 37.62 4.57
C VAL A 347 -29.78 36.91 5.50
N ASP A 348 -30.05 35.63 5.81
CA ASP A 348 -29.22 34.72 6.60
C ASP A 348 -29.01 33.42 5.79
N ASP A 349 -27.79 32.89 5.67
CA ASP A 349 -27.51 31.57 5.06
C ASP A 349 -27.35 30.49 6.15
N PRO A 350 -28.37 29.64 6.41
CA PRO A 350 -28.33 28.68 7.51
C PRO A 350 -27.22 27.64 7.38
N LEU A 351 -26.84 27.26 6.15
CA LEU A 351 -25.71 26.34 5.94
C LEU A 351 -24.42 26.98 6.45
N THR A 352 -24.19 28.24 6.08
CA THR A 352 -23.03 29.00 6.56
C THR A 352 -23.02 29.09 8.06
N ASP A 353 -24.15 29.44 8.69
CA ASP A 353 -24.23 29.54 10.14
C ASP A 353 -23.91 28.19 10.83
N ALA A 354 -24.43 27.08 10.31
CA ALA A 354 -24.17 25.74 10.84
C ALA A 354 -22.70 25.34 10.70
N LEU A 355 -22.11 25.51 9.51
CA LEU A 355 -20.69 25.20 9.26
C LEU A 355 -19.76 26.07 10.12
N LEU A 356 -20.07 27.37 10.28
CA LEU A 356 -19.27 28.27 11.12
C LEU A 356 -19.41 27.96 12.61
N ALA A 357 -20.58 27.50 13.07
CA ALA A 357 -20.77 27.05 14.44
C ALA A 357 -19.93 25.80 14.75
N ASP A 358 -19.76 24.91 13.76
CA ASP A 358 -19.09 23.61 13.91
C ASP A 358 -17.71 23.51 13.26
N LYS A 359 -17.15 24.63 12.78
CA LYS A 359 -15.90 24.71 11.99
C LYS A 359 -14.66 24.06 12.60
N THR A 360 -14.63 23.79 13.90
CA THR A 360 -13.51 23.08 14.53
C THR A 360 -13.61 21.56 14.44
N SER A 361 -14.72 21.04 13.91
CA SER A 361 -14.94 19.59 13.73
C SER A 361 -14.26 19.08 12.46
N PHE A 362 -14.24 19.91 11.42
CA PHE A 362 -13.71 19.57 10.08
C PHE A 362 -12.30 20.12 9.86
N ARG A 363 -11.57 19.50 8.93
CA ARG A 363 -10.34 20.06 8.37
C ARG A 363 -10.71 20.89 7.12
N TRP A 364 -10.13 22.08 6.96
CA TRP A 364 -10.53 23.02 5.91
C TRP A 364 -9.38 23.27 4.94
N VAL A 365 -9.67 23.15 3.65
CA VAL A 365 -8.70 23.35 2.57
C VAL A 365 -9.28 24.31 1.53
N ASN A 366 -8.44 25.20 0.99
CA ASN A 366 -8.88 26.21 0.03
C ASN A 366 -9.29 25.53 -1.30
N HIS A 367 -10.50 25.82 -1.78
CA HIS A 367 -10.98 25.35 -3.08
C HIS A 367 -11.24 26.48 -4.09
N THR A 368 -10.59 27.63 -3.91
CA THR A 368 -10.83 28.92 -4.59
C THR A 368 -12.16 29.58 -4.23
N TYR A 369 -12.30 30.88 -4.47
CA TYR A 369 -13.42 31.66 -3.91
C TYR A 369 -14.78 31.34 -4.57
N ASP A 370 -14.89 31.47 -5.89
CA ASP A 370 -16.13 31.25 -6.67
C ASP A 370 -16.07 30.01 -7.57
N HIS A 371 -15.13 29.08 -7.31
CA HIS A 371 -14.87 27.90 -8.15
C HIS A 371 -14.72 28.21 -9.67
N PRO A 372 -13.94 29.23 -10.09
CA PRO A 372 -13.76 29.50 -11.52
C PRO A 372 -12.91 28.41 -12.20
N PHE A 373 -13.21 28.11 -13.46
CA PHE A 373 -12.27 27.34 -14.30
C PHE A 373 -11.00 28.17 -14.56
N LEU A 374 -9.84 27.68 -14.13
CA LEU A 374 -8.54 28.36 -14.15
C LEU A 374 -7.63 27.96 -15.33
N GLY A 375 -8.16 27.23 -16.31
CA GLY A 375 -7.44 26.77 -17.50
C GLY A 375 -7.38 27.78 -18.65
N CYS A 376 -7.42 27.27 -19.88
CA CYS A 376 -7.68 28.10 -21.06
C CYS A 376 -9.15 28.55 -21.08
N VAL A 377 -9.45 29.67 -21.75
CA VAL A 377 -10.83 30.12 -21.94
C VAL A 377 -11.58 29.07 -22.75
N GLN A 378 -12.57 28.42 -22.16
CA GLN A 378 -13.28 27.29 -22.77
C GLN A 378 -14.17 27.78 -23.92
N ASN A 379 -14.04 27.13 -25.08
CA ASN A 379 -14.98 27.17 -26.18
C ASN A 379 -15.93 25.97 -26.08
N THR A 380 -17.13 26.23 -25.54
CA THR A 380 -18.18 25.24 -25.32
C THR A 380 -19.14 25.10 -26.51
N ALA A 381 -18.78 25.66 -27.69
CA ALA A 381 -19.54 25.44 -28.93
C ALA A 381 -19.45 23.98 -29.43
N THR A 382 -18.46 23.22 -28.95
CA THR A 382 -18.29 21.79 -29.21
C THR A 382 -18.29 21.02 -27.88
N VAL A 383 -18.69 19.75 -27.94
CA VAL A 383 -18.60 18.82 -26.81
C VAL A 383 -17.77 17.61 -27.27
N PRO A 384 -16.63 17.31 -26.62
CA PRO A 384 -16.02 18.07 -25.53
C PRO A 384 -15.61 19.50 -25.95
N TRP A 385 -15.52 20.40 -24.97
CA TRP A 385 -15.06 21.77 -25.18
C TRP A 385 -13.60 21.80 -25.68
N SER A 386 -13.18 22.92 -26.26
CA SER A 386 -11.80 23.15 -26.69
C SER A 386 -11.28 24.49 -26.18
N CYS A 387 -9.97 24.71 -26.17
CA CYS A 387 -9.44 26.03 -25.84
C CYS A 387 -9.79 27.07 -26.92
N THR A 388 -10.29 28.23 -26.49
CA THR A 388 -10.43 29.40 -27.38
C THR A 388 -9.05 29.83 -27.86
N THR A 389 -8.96 30.19 -29.14
CA THR A 389 -7.73 30.72 -29.74
C THR A 389 -7.99 32.11 -30.30
N SER A 390 -6.99 32.97 -30.15
CA SER A 390 -7.01 34.33 -30.69
C SER A 390 -6.90 34.31 -32.23
N ALA A 391 -7.03 35.48 -32.87
CA ALA A 391 -6.88 35.61 -34.32
C ALA A 391 -5.52 35.13 -34.88
N THR A 392 -4.48 35.04 -34.03
CA THR A 392 -3.15 34.52 -34.42
C THR A 392 -2.99 33.01 -34.17
N GLY A 393 -4.03 32.34 -33.66
CA GLY A 393 -4.04 30.92 -33.32
C GLY A 393 -3.43 30.61 -31.95
N ALA A 394 -3.10 31.62 -31.14
CA ALA A 394 -2.60 31.40 -29.78
C ALA A 394 -3.75 31.10 -28.81
N THR A 395 -3.58 30.11 -27.93
CA THR A 395 -4.54 29.81 -26.85
C THR A 395 -4.76 31.02 -25.95
N GLU A 396 -6.02 31.33 -25.67
CA GLU A 396 -6.39 32.33 -24.67
C GLU A 396 -6.46 31.69 -23.29
N TRP A 397 -5.72 32.26 -22.34
CA TRP A 397 -5.56 31.72 -20.99
C TRP A 397 -6.24 32.61 -19.96
N VAL A 398 -6.79 32.00 -18.90
CA VAL A 398 -7.16 32.73 -17.70
C VAL A 398 -5.91 33.38 -17.12
N SER A 399 -6.00 34.67 -16.77
CA SER A 399 -4.84 35.46 -16.37
C SER A 399 -4.29 35.02 -15.00
N GLN A 400 -2.98 35.16 -14.79
CA GLN A 400 -2.33 34.96 -13.49
C GLN A 400 -3.06 35.75 -12.38
N GLN A 401 -3.41 37.03 -12.63
CA GLN A 401 -4.10 37.87 -11.66
C GLN A 401 -5.46 37.29 -11.25
N THR A 402 -6.20 36.71 -12.20
CA THR A 402 -7.49 36.07 -11.93
C THR A 402 -7.30 34.85 -11.02
N ILE A 403 -6.29 34.01 -11.31
CA ILE A 403 -5.95 32.83 -10.50
C ILE A 403 -5.58 33.25 -9.08
N GLU A 404 -4.66 34.21 -8.93
CA GLU A 404 -4.23 34.73 -7.63
C GLU A 404 -5.41 35.31 -6.83
N THR A 405 -6.31 36.03 -7.50
CA THR A 405 -7.49 36.63 -6.87
C THR A 405 -8.42 35.53 -6.35
N ALA A 406 -8.71 34.50 -7.15
CA ALA A 406 -9.57 33.39 -6.75
C ALA A 406 -9.02 32.63 -5.53
N ILE A 407 -7.69 32.47 -5.44
CA ILE A 407 -7.04 31.82 -4.29
C ILE A 407 -7.06 32.74 -3.06
N THR A 408 -6.59 33.98 -3.20
CA THR A 408 -6.38 34.90 -2.07
C THR A 408 -7.66 35.45 -1.48
N GLN A 409 -8.71 35.64 -2.28
CA GLN A 409 -10.03 36.02 -1.76
C GLN A 409 -10.60 34.95 -0.83
N ASN A 410 -10.41 33.67 -1.15
CA ASN A 410 -10.92 32.58 -0.32
C ASN A 410 -10.15 32.45 1.01
N VAL A 411 -8.82 32.66 0.99
CA VAL A 411 -8.02 32.78 2.21
C VAL A 411 -8.53 33.92 3.09
N GLN A 412 -8.73 35.12 2.51
CA GLN A 412 -9.24 36.27 3.25
C GLN A 412 -10.65 36.06 3.79
N TRP A 413 -11.49 35.34 3.05
CA TRP A 413 -12.83 34.99 3.50
C TRP A 413 -12.76 34.06 4.72
N ALA A 414 -11.93 33.00 4.66
CA ALA A 414 -11.69 32.09 5.78
C ALA A 414 -11.17 32.83 7.02
N GLU A 415 -10.20 33.73 6.86
CA GLU A 415 -9.67 34.58 7.94
C GLU A 415 -10.77 35.42 8.59
N LYS A 416 -11.60 36.11 7.78
CA LYS A 416 -12.72 36.94 8.28
C LYS A 416 -13.76 36.13 9.06
N ARG A 417 -14.00 34.88 8.66
CA ARG A 417 -14.95 33.96 9.32
C ARG A 417 -14.29 33.13 10.45
N GLY A 418 -12.98 33.27 10.63
CA GLY A 418 -12.18 32.56 11.63
C GLY A 418 -12.12 31.06 11.39
N ILE A 419 -12.11 30.62 10.13
CA ILE A 419 -11.81 29.24 9.74
C ILE A 419 -10.29 29.08 9.68
N SER A 420 -9.77 28.02 10.30
CA SER A 420 -8.33 27.73 10.31
C SER A 420 -7.97 26.85 9.12
N ILE A 421 -7.14 27.37 8.22
CA ILE A 421 -6.64 26.65 7.03
C ILE A 421 -5.10 26.60 7.06
N ASP A 422 -4.49 25.71 6.28
CA ASP A 422 -3.09 25.88 5.86
C ASP A 422 -3.09 26.52 4.47
N PRO A 423 -2.61 27.77 4.32
CA PRO A 423 -2.65 28.47 3.04
C PRO A 423 -1.69 27.85 1.99
N THR A 424 -0.90 26.84 2.35
CA THR A 424 -0.02 26.13 1.42
C THR A 424 -0.71 24.98 0.67
N GLU A 425 -1.95 24.65 1.03
CA GLU A 425 -2.79 23.60 0.41
C GLU A 425 -3.89 24.24 -0.46
N LEU A 426 -4.14 23.66 -1.63
CA LEU A 426 -5.12 24.17 -2.60
C LEU A 426 -5.55 23.08 -3.58
N VAL A 427 -6.84 22.79 -3.70
CA VAL A 427 -7.37 22.21 -4.93
C VAL A 427 -7.99 23.33 -5.76
N THR A 428 -7.59 23.48 -7.02
CA THR A 428 -8.29 24.39 -7.94
C THR A 428 -9.61 23.77 -8.38
N GLY A 429 -10.65 24.59 -8.57
CA GLY A 429 -11.96 24.07 -9.02
C GLY A 429 -11.83 23.22 -10.28
N GLU A 430 -12.50 22.06 -10.32
CA GLU A 430 -12.35 21.02 -11.37
C GLU A 430 -10.91 20.52 -11.63
N HIS A 431 -9.96 20.72 -10.70
CA HIS A 431 -8.51 20.58 -10.94
C HIS A 431 -7.99 21.46 -12.08
N SER A 432 -8.70 22.55 -12.38
CA SER A 432 -8.46 23.40 -13.55
C SER A 432 -7.16 24.21 -13.42
N GLY A 433 -6.67 24.68 -14.57
CA GLY A 433 -5.32 25.25 -14.66
C GLY A 433 -4.23 24.20 -14.84
N LEU A 434 -4.41 22.99 -14.30
CA LEU A 434 -3.56 21.84 -14.62
C LEU A 434 -3.90 21.30 -16.03
N LYS A 435 -2.93 20.62 -16.64
CA LYS A 435 -3.08 19.89 -17.90
C LYS A 435 -4.27 18.91 -17.84
N THR A 436 -5.14 18.97 -18.83
CA THR A 436 -6.30 18.07 -19.01
C THR A 436 -6.39 17.62 -20.47
N LEU A 437 -6.19 16.33 -20.76
CA LEU A 437 -6.16 15.82 -22.13
C LEU A 437 -7.54 15.34 -22.62
N PRO A 438 -7.85 15.52 -23.92
CA PRO A 438 -7.07 16.22 -24.95
C PRO A 438 -7.26 17.76 -24.99
N GLN A 439 -8.20 18.32 -24.23
CA GLN A 439 -8.69 19.69 -24.38
C GLN A 439 -7.63 20.77 -24.11
N GLN A 440 -6.78 20.53 -23.11
CA GLN A 440 -5.73 21.42 -22.64
C GLN A 440 -4.42 20.64 -22.38
N PRO A 441 -3.51 20.53 -23.37
CA PRO A 441 -2.34 19.64 -23.29
C PRO A 441 -1.18 20.14 -22.42
N VAL A 442 -1.26 21.35 -21.88
CA VAL A 442 -0.26 21.96 -20.99
C VAL A 442 -0.96 22.64 -19.82
N ASP A 443 -0.26 22.88 -18.72
CA ASP A 443 -0.77 23.72 -17.64
C ASP A 443 -1.01 25.15 -18.13
N ASN A 444 -1.94 25.87 -17.52
CA ASN A 444 -2.09 27.31 -17.72
C ASN A 444 -0.77 28.00 -17.33
N PRO A 445 -0.13 28.77 -18.24
CA PRO A 445 1.13 29.45 -17.96
C PRO A 445 1.09 30.41 -16.75
N GLY A 446 -0.09 30.91 -16.39
CA GLY A 446 -0.32 31.75 -15.22
C GLY A 446 -0.45 31.00 -13.90
N LEU A 447 -0.64 29.67 -13.91
CA LEU A 447 -0.88 28.87 -12.70
C LEU A 447 0.33 28.85 -11.78
N ALA A 448 1.48 28.34 -12.26
CA ALA A 448 2.68 28.20 -11.42
C ALA A 448 3.14 29.52 -10.76
N PRO A 449 3.18 30.66 -11.48
CA PRO A 449 3.45 31.96 -10.84
C PRO A 449 2.40 32.36 -9.79
N ALA A 450 1.11 32.11 -10.04
CA ALA A 450 0.04 32.43 -9.10
C ALA A 450 0.13 31.59 -7.82
N LEU A 451 0.40 30.29 -7.94
CA LEU A 451 0.63 29.40 -6.79
C LEU A 451 1.80 29.91 -5.93
N ALA A 452 2.91 30.28 -6.57
CA ALA A 452 4.08 30.82 -5.87
C ALA A 452 3.77 32.16 -5.18
N ALA A 453 3.02 33.05 -5.82
CA ALA A 453 2.61 34.34 -5.24
C ALA A 453 1.66 34.17 -4.04
N ALA A 454 0.77 33.16 -4.08
CA ALA A 454 -0.14 32.83 -2.99
C ALA A 454 0.52 31.99 -1.88
N GLY A 455 1.75 31.49 -2.08
CA GLY A 455 2.47 30.65 -1.12
C GLY A 455 2.03 29.18 -1.11
N VAL A 456 1.30 28.73 -2.13
CA VAL A 456 0.86 27.34 -2.29
C VAL A 456 2.06 26.43 -2.54
N LYS A 457 2.09 25.29 -1.84
CA LYS A 457 3.12 24.26 -1.96
C LYS A 457 2.57 22.93 -2.42
N TRP A 458 1.30 22.66 -2.14
CA TRP A 458 0.61 21.42 -2.44
C TRP A 458 -0.66 21.77 -3.19
N THR A 459 -0.88 21.10 -4.31
CA THR A 459 -2.11 21.29 -5.05
C THR A 459 -2.69 20.00 -5.56
N GLY A 460 -3.97 19.75 -5.27
CA GLY A 460 -4.58 18.49 -5.69
C GLY A 460 -4.67 18.35 -7.22
N SER A 461 -4.53 17.12 -7.69
CA SER A 461 -4.66 16.73 -9.10
C SER A 461 -5.51 15.47 -9.22
N ASP A 462 -6.12 15.22 -10.38
CA ASP A 462 -6.90 14.01 -10.61
C ASP A 462 -5.99 12.80 -10.90
N HIS A 463 -5.97 11.80 -9.99
CA HIS A 463 -5.13 10.60 -10.10
C HIS A 463 -5.44 9.80 -11.39
N SER A 464 -6.69 9.83 -11.88
CA SER A 464 -7.05 9.13 -13.12
C SER A 464 -6.33 9.68 -14.37
N ARG A 465 -5.82 10.92 -14.28
CA ARG A 465 -5.06 11.61 -15.34
C ARG A 465 -3.59 11.73 -15.01
N GLU A 466 -3.28 11.90 -13.72
CA GLU A 466 -1.96 12.20 -13.20
C GLU A 466 -1.70 11.39 -11.92
N PRO A 467 -1.38 10.09 -12.03
CA PRO A 467 -1.22 9.20 -10.88
C PRO A 467 0.12 9.38 -10.15
N GLN A 468 0.91 10.40 -10.49
CA GLN A 468 2.25 10.60 -9.94
C GLN A 468 2.41 12.07 -9.57
N GLN A 469 2.84 12.32 -8.34
CA GLN A 469 3.22 13.66 -7.92
C GLN A 469 4.26 14.26 -8.87
N ARG A 470 4.02 15.49 -9.30
CA ARG A 470 4.96 16.27 -10.11
C ARG A 470 5.00 17.72 -9.67
N ALA A 471 5.94 18.47 -10.25
CA ALA A 471 6.05 19.91 -10.02
C ALA A 471 5.08 20.72 -10.88
N VAL A 472 4.53 21.78 -10.27
CA VAL A 472 3.83 22.90 -10.91
C VAL A 472 4.52 24.18 -10.42
N GLY A 473 5.59 24.57 -11.11
CA GLY A 473 6.52 25.57 -10.57
C GLY A 473 7.24 25.06 -9.33
N SER A 474 7.07 25.75 -8.20
CA SER A 474 7.60 25.31 -6.90
C SER A 474 6.62 24.49 -6.06
N ALA A 475 5.34 24.42 -6.45
CA ALA A 475 4.35 23.55 -5.82
C ALA A 475 4.48 22.11 -6.36
N LEU A 476 3.99 21.15 -5.60
CA LEU A 476 3.91 19.74 -5.96
C LEU A 476 2.45 19.29 -5.96
N THR A 477 2.10 18.43 -6.92
CA THR A 477 0.76 17.89 -7.00
C THR A 477 0.51 16.81 -5.93
N VAL A 478 -0.74 16.70 -5.49
CA VAL A 478 -1.26 15.59 -4.68
C VAL A 478 -2.34 14.90 -5.51
N PRO A 479 -2.05 13.76 -6.15
CA PRO A 479 -3.05 13.01 -6.91
C PRO A 479 -4.18 12.54 -5.99
N ARG A 480 -5.43 12.64 -6.46
CA ARG A 480 -6.65 12.30 -5.72
C ARG A 480 -7.48 11.32 -6.52
N TYR A 481 -7.96 10.24 -5.90
CA TYR A 481 -8.79 9.23 -6.53
C TYR A 481 -10.23 9.73 -6.73
N PRO A 482 -10.75 9.77 -7.97
CA PRO A 482 -12.18 9.96 -8.18
C PRO A 482 -12.95 8.76 -7.66
N MET A 483 -14.07 9.02 -7.01
CA MET A 483 -15.01 7.98 -6.62
C MET A 483 -16.12 7.79 -7.65
N SER A 484 -16.68 6.58 -7.73
CA SER A 484 -17.93 6.32 -8.48
C SER A 484 -19.17 6.75 -7.67
N VAL A 485 -19.08 7.94 -7.06
CA VAL A 485 -20.16 8.68 -6.39
C VAL A 485 -20.08 10.09 -6.95
N TYR A 486 -20.96 10.44 -7.87
CA TYR A 486 -20.73 11.56 -8.78
C TYR A 486 -21.08 12.92 -8.17
N TYR A 487 -20.31 13.95 -8.55
CA TYR A 487 -20.40 15.31 -8.01
C TYR A 487 -21.79 15.96 -8.12
N ASN A 488 -22.58 15.51 -9.09
CA ASN A 488 -23.86 16.03 -9.53
C ASN A 488 -25.05 15.18 -9.04
N ALA A 489 -24.82 14.27 -8.07
CA ALA A 489 -25.84 13.39 -7.51
C ALA A 489 -25.96 13.55 -5.98
N GLY A 490 -27.19 13.83 -5.53
CA GLY A 490 -27.56 13.82 -4.10
C GLY A 490 -28.57 12.73 -3.74
N LYS A 491 -29.17 12.09 -4.75
CA LYS A 491 -30.14 11.00 -4.58
C LYS A 491 -29.61 9.71 -5.17
N VAL A 492 -30.03 8.60 -4.56
CA VAL A 492 -29.72 7.25 -5.05
C VAL A 492 -30.17 7.05 -6.50
N ALA A 493 -31.35 7.55 -6.85
CA ALA A 493 -31.87 7.39 -8.21
C ALA A 493 -31.06 8.18 -9.25
N ASP A 494 -30.56 9.37 -8.91
CA ASP A 494 -29.74 10.18 -9.80
C ASP A 494 -28.40 9.50 -10.06
N GLU A 495 -27.77 9.02 -8.98
CA GLU A 495 -26.49 8.30 -8.99
C GLU A 495 -26.57 7.02 -9.84
N VAL A 496 -27.56 6.15 -9.59
CA VAL A 496 -27.67 4.89 -10.35
C VAL A 496 -28.02 5.13 -11.81
N ASP A 497 -28.83 6.14 -12.11
CA ASP A 497 -29.17 6.49 -13.49
C ASP A 497 -27.94 6.97 -14.27
N GLU A 498 -27.11 7.83 -13.68
CA GLU A 498 -25.85 8.27 -14.28
C GLU A 498 -24.85 7.12 -14.40
N TYR A 499 -24.72 6.28 -13.37
CA TYR A 499 -23.89 5.08 -13.41
C TYR A 499 -24.30 4.16 -14.57
N ASN A 500 -25.60 3.91 -14.72
CA ASN A 500 -26.16 3.15 -15.84
C ASN A 500 -25.84 3.83 -17.18
N TRP A 501 -25.96 5.15 -17.27
CA TRP A 501 -25.63 5.87 -18.49
C TRP A 501 -24.15 5.72 -18.88
N LEU A 502 -23.22 5.78 -17.93
CA LEU A 502 -21.78 5.70 -18.19
C LEU A 502 -21.30 4.26 -18.48
N TYR A 503 -21.80 3.29 -17.73
CA TYR A 503 -21.30 1.91 -17.77
C TYR A 503 -22.17 0.95 -18.57
N THR A 504 -23.21 1.40 -19.27
CA THR A 504 -24.03 0.53 -20.13
C THR A 504 -23.79 0.80 -21.61
N ALA A 505 -23.82 -0.27 -22.42
CA ALA A 505 -23.71 -0.16 -23.88
C ALA A 505 -24.92 0.57 -24.49
N THR A 506 -24.74 1.20 -25.65
CA THR A 506 -25.85 1.86 -26.38
C THR A 506 -27.01 0.91 -26.69
N ALA A 507 -26.71 -0.36 -26.97
CA ALA A 507 -27.73 -1.39 -27.24
C ALA A 507 -28.63 -1.69 -26.02
N GLN A 508 -28.21 -1.27 -24.83
CA GLN A 508 -28.90 -1.49 -23.56
C GLN A 508 -29.39 -0.16 -22.94
N GLY A 509 -29.35 0.94 -23.70
CA GLY A 509 -29.88 2.25 -23.28
C GLY A 509 -28.86 3.18 -22.61
N GLY A 510 -27.58 2.77 -22.48
CA GLY A 510 -26.52 3.64 -21.98
C GLY A 510 -25.88 4.51 -23.07
N SER A 511 -24.91 5.33 -22.66
CA SER A 511 -24.13 6.19 -23.55
C SER A 511 -23.26 5.42 -24.56
N GLY A 512 -22.88 4.18 -24.24
CA GLY A 512 -21.87 3.43 -24.98
C GLY A 512 -20.43 3.87 -24.70
N ILE A 513 -20.18 4.79 -23.76
CA ILE A 513 -18.83 5.22 -23.35
C ILE A 513 -17.99 4.01 -22.94
N CYS A 514 -18.58 3.08 -22.19
CA CYS A 514 -17.92 1.84 -21.79
C CYS A 514 -17.45 0.98 -22.97
N THR A 515 -18.21 0.98 -24.08
CA THR A 515 -17.87 0.24 -25.30
C THR A 515 -16.82 0.97 -26.12
N ALA A 516 -16.85 2.31 -26.13
CA ALA A 516 -15.90 3.14 -26.84
C ALA A 516 -14.52 3.20 -26.16
N ASN A 517 -14.46 2.98 -24.84
CA ASN A 517 -13.25 3.10 -24.03
C ASN A 517 -12.92 1.82 -23.24
N PRO A 518 -12.82 0.64 -23.88
CA PRO A 518 -12.63 -0.64 -23.19
C PRO A 518 -11.25 -0.76 -22.50
N ALA A 519 -10.34 0.18 -22.79
CA ALA A 519 -9.04 0.26 -22.13
C ALA A 519 -9.16 0.77 -20.67
N THR A 520 -10.14 1.62 -20.36
CA THR A 520 -10.26 2.30 -19.06
C THR A 520 -11.53 1.97 -18.31
N THR A 521 -12.55 1.43 -18.99
CA THR A 521 -13.84 1.08 -18.38
C THR A 521 -14.35 -0.27 -18.91
N THR A 522 -15.35 -0.84 -18.23
CA THR A 522 -16.05 -2.07 -18.62
C THR A 522 -17.54 -1.82 -18.63
N CYS A 523 -18.22 -2.41 -19.61
CA CYS A 523 -19.67 -2.35 -19.65
C CYS A 523 -20.30 -3.32 -18.66
N LEU A 524 -21.31 -2.85 -17.94
CA LEU A 524 -22.26 -3.69 -17.24
C LEU A 524 -22.94 -4.65 -18.22
N PRO A 525 -23.21 -5.90 -17.79
CA PRO A 525 -23.94 -6.86 -18.60
C PRO A 525 -25.43 -6.48 -18.78
N ALA A 526 -25.98 -5.64 -17.90
CA ALA A 526 -27.30 -5.02 -17.98
C ALA A 526 -27.34 -3.78 -17.07
N PRO A 527 -28.25 -2.81 -17.30
CA PRO A 527 -28.49 -1.73 -16.36
C PRO A 527 -28.81 -2.25 -14.95
N LEU A 528 -28.30 -1.57 -13.94
CA LEU A 528 -28.66 -1.75 -12.54
C LEU A 528 -30.08 -1.28 -12.28
N ASP A 529 -30.73 -1.85 -11.27
CA ASP A 529 -32.02 -1.36 -10.76
C ASP A 529 -31.83 -0.01 -10.06
N GLU A 530 -32.56 1.03 -10.45
CA GLU A 530 -32.42 2.38 -9.87
C GLU A 530 -32.78 2.47 -8.38
N THR A 531 -33.47 1.47 -7.82
CA THR A 531 -33.85 1.43 -6.40
C THR A 531 -32.83 0.68 -5.56
N THR A 532 -32.35 -0.47 -6.04
CA THR A 532 -31.47 -1.35 -5.24
C THR A 532 -30.01 -1.38 -5.71
N GLY A 533 -29.75 -0.99 -6.95
CA GLY A 533 -28.43 -1.08 -7.59
C GLY A 533 -27.34 -0.30 -6.87
N TYR A 534 -27.68 0.80 -6.18
CA TYR A 534 -26.70 1.54 -5.40
C TYR A 534 -26.17 0.70 -4.24
N ALA A 535 -27.07 0.20 -3.39
CA ALA A 535 -26.70 -0.59 -2.22
C ALA A 535 -26.16 -1.99 -2.59
N ASP A 536 -26.73 -2.62 -3.61
CA ASP A 536 -26.39 -4.01 -3.99
C ASP A 536 -25.13 -4.10 -4.85
N TYR A 537 -24.76 -3.04 -5.57
CA TYR A 537 -23.67 -3.06 -6.55
C TYR A 537 -22.67 -1.92 -6.36
N VAL A 538 -23.10 -0.65 -6.43
CA VAL A 538 -22.16 0.49 -6.45
C VAL A 538 -21.39 0.61 -5.13
N VAL A 539 -22.09 0.61 -4.00
CA VAL A 539 -21.50 0.72 -2.65
C VAL A 539 -20.45 -0.37 -2.35
N PRO A 540 -20.77 -1.68 -2.45
CA PRO A 540 -19.80 -2.73 -2.13
C PRO A 540 -18.66 -2.85 -3.13
N LEU A 541 -18.81 -2.28 -4.32
CA LEU A 541 -17.76 -2.21 -5.32
C LEU A 541 -16.80 -1.06 -5.07
N GLU A 542 -17.33 0.13 -4.80
CA GLU A 542 -16.54 1.32 -4.50
C GLU A 542 -15.72 1.11 -3.22
N ALA A 543 -16.36 0.63 -2.15
CA ALA A 543 -15.67 0.32 -0.90
C ALA A 543 -14.54 -0.73 -1.09
N ARG A 544 -14.67 -1.64 -2.06
CA ARG A 544 -13.62 -2.63 -2.37
C ARG A 544 -12.44 -2.01 -3.12
N ILE A 545 -12.70 -1.11 -4.06
CA ILE A 545 -11.66 -0.35 -4.75
C ILE A 545 -10.85 0.44 -3.71
N ASP A 546 -11.54 1.16 -2.84
CA ASP A 546 -10.92 1.99 -1.81
C ASP A 546 -10.13 1.14 -0.81
N MET A 547 -10.68 -0.01 -0.38
CA MET A 547 -9.95 -0.98 0.44
C MET A 547 -8.64 -1.43 -0.21
N GLY A 548 -8.64 -1.60 -1.53
CA GLY A 548 -7.44 -1.91 -2.31
C GLY A 548 -6.36 -0.84 -2.21
N HIS A 549 -6.74 0.44 -2.19
CA HIS A 549 -5.82 1.57 -1.97
C HIS A 549 -5.32 1.60 -0.52
N ILE A 550 -6.24 1.45 0.46
CA ILE A 550 -5.90 1.42 1.89
C ILE A 550 -4.86 0.33 2.20
N LEU A 551 -5.12 -0.90 1.75
CA LEU A 551 -4.22 -2.03 1.98
C LEU A 551 -2.98 -2.00 1.06
N GLY A 552 -2.93 -1.05 0.13
CA GLY A 552 -1.84 -0.84 -0.82
C GLY A 552 -0.77 0.15 -0.37
N ASP A 553 -0.84 0.67 0.87
CA ASP A 553 0.06 1.72 1.38
C ASP A 553 0.06 2.98 0.50
N ASP A 554 -1.12 3.33 -0.02
CA ASP A 554 -1.32 4.48 -0.90
C ASP A 554 -1.89 5.68 -0.11
N PRO A 555 -1.13 6.79 0.05
CA PRO A 555 -1.60 7.97 0.77
C PRO A 555 -2.43 8.94 -0.08
N ASP A 556 -2.70 8.65 -1.36
CA ASP A 556 -3.48 9.53 -2.21
C ASP A 556 -4.95 9.56 -1.74
N PRO A 557 -5.54 10.76 -1.52
CA PRO A 557 -6.89 10.90 -0.97
C PRO A 557 -7.96 10.54 -1.99
N HIS A 558 -9.17 10.27 -1.53
CA HIS A 558 -10.36 10.12 -2.35
C HIS A 558 -11.18 11.40 -2.33
N TYR A 559 -11.85 11.73 -3.42
CA TYR A 559 -12.69 12.92 -3.48
C TYR A 559 -14.13 12.66 -3.92
N ALA A 560 -15.02 13.36 -3.23
CA ALA A 560 -16.44 13.48 -3.46
C ALA A 560 -16.82 14.97 -3.32
N HIS A 561 -18.10 15.31 -3.42
CA HIS A 561 -18.57 16.70 -3.39
C HIS A 561 -19.64 16.88 -2.31
N GLN A 562 -19.92 18.12 -1.95
CA GLN A 562 -20.91 18.45 -0.92
C GLN A 562 -22.30 17.86 -1.23
N SER A 563 -22.66 17.73 -2.51
CA SER A 563 -23.90 17.08 -2.96
C SER A 563 -24.03 15.64 -2.44
N ASN A 564 -22.93 14.92 -2.30
CA ASN A 564 -22.90 13.53 -1.86
C ASN A 564 -23.13 13.39 -0.34
N LEU A 565 -22.97 14.48 0.41
CA LEU A 565 -23.34 14.58 1.84
C LEU A 565 -24.75 15.14 2.05
N ALA A 566 -25.40 15.65 1.00
CA ALA A 566 -26.73 16.23 1.06
C ALA A 566 -27.81 15.18 0.74
N GLU A 567 -29.07 15.55 0.96
CA GLU A 567 -30.25 14.75 0.59
C GLU A 567 -30.21 13.29 1.09
N ASP A 568 -30.04 12.31 0.19
CA ASP A 568 -30.01 10.88 0.54
C ASP A 568 -28.67 10.45 1.14
N ARG A 569 -27.67 11.35 1.18
CA ARG A 569 -26.38 11.14 1.88
C ARG A 569 -25.60 9.95 1.30
N ILE A 570 -25.53 9.92 -0.02
CA ILE A 570 -25.06 8.76 -0.78
C ILE A 570 -23.60 8.37 -0.50
N LEU A 571 -22.73 9.30 -0.07
CA LEU A 571 -21.34 8.95 0.27
C LEU A 571 -21.22 8.03 1.50
N TYR A 572 -22.03 8.24 2.54
CA TYR A 572 -21.85 7.55 3.82
C TYR A 572 -21.97 6.02 3.76
N PRO A 573 -22.92 5.42 3.00
CA PRO A 573 -22.96 3.97 2.80
C PRO A 573 -21.64 3.36 2.30
N VAL A 574 -20.90 4.06 1.42
CA VAL A 574 -19.58 3.61 0.94
C VAL A 574 -18.57 3.63 2.10
N LEU A 575 -18.49 4.77 2.80
CA LEU A 575 -17.55 4.95 3.91
C LEU A 575 -17.84 4.01 5.09
N ASP A 576 -19.11 3.79 5.42
CA ASP A 576 -19.53 2.88 6.48
C ASP A 576 -19.12 1.44 6.17
N THR A 577 -19.31 1.01 4.91
CA THR A 577 -18.89 -0.31 4.44
C THR A 577 -17.38 -0.46 4.51
N LEU A 578 -16.64 0.51 3.96
CA LEU A 578 -15.18 0.55 3.96
C LEU A 578 -14.57 0.48 5.37
N LEU A 579 -15.02 1.37 6.28
CA LEU A 579 -14.50 1.43 7.65
C LEU A 579 -14.90 0.20 8.47
N SER A 580 -16.09 -0.35 8.25
CA SER A 580 -16.53 -1.60 8.88
C SER A 580 -15.66 -2.77 8.41
N ASP A 581 -15.46 -2.93 7.11
CA ASP A 581 -14.67 -4.02 6.53
C ASP A 581 -13.21 -3.93 6.98
N TYR A 582 -12.62 -2.74 6.96
CA TYR A 582 -11.28 -2.51 7.50
C TYR A 582 -11.22 -2.91 8.98
N GLY A 583 -12.19 -2.42 9.75
CA GLY A 583 -12.33 -2.72 11.17
C GLY A 583 -12.49 -4.21 11.44
N ASN A 584 -13.07 -5.01 10.55
CA ASN A 584 -13.23 -6.46 10.71
C ASN A 584 -11.94 -7.23 10.41
N LEU A 585 -11.08 -6.69 9.56
CA LEU A 585 -9.84 -7.33 9.11
C LEU A 585 -8.63 -6.98 10.00
N MET A 586 -8.55 -5.72 10.45
CA MET A 586 -7.34 -5.16 11.05
C MET A 586 -7.41 -5.04 12.57
N ALA A 587 -6.29 -5.30 13.23
CA ALA A 587 -6.13 -5.07 14.67
C ALA A 587 -6.00 -3.57 14.98
N ALA A 588 -6.30 -3.19 16.22
CA ALA A 588 -6.35 -1.78 16.64
C ALA A 588 -4.97 -1.08 16.62
N ASP A 589 -3.86 -1.83 16.52
CA ASP A 589 -2.52 -1.28 16.41
C ASP A 589 -2.11 -0.95 14.97
N ALA A 590 -2.94 -1.27 13.97
CA ALA A 590 -2.86 -0.79 12.60
C ALA A 590 -4.12 0.01 12.26
N PRO A 591 -4.34 1.20 12.86
CA PRO A 591 -5.48 2.04 12.50
C PRO A 591 -5.27 2.68 11.12
N ILE A 592 -6.36 3.07 10.46
CA ILE A 592 -6.30 3.99 9.32
C ILE A 592 -5.61 5.28 9.76
N VAL A 593 -4.69 5.78 8.94
CA VAL A 593 -4.06 7.08 9.08
C VAL A 593 -4.80 8.08 8.20
N ASN A 594 -5.34 9.12 8.82
CA ASN A 594 -6.02 10.22 8.13
C ASN A 594 -5.11 11.47 8.17
N LEU A 595 -4.39 11.69 7.07
CA LEU A 595 -3.50 12.80 6.83
C LEU A 595 -4.22 13.98 6.20
N ARG A 596 -3.59 15.16 6.26
CA ARG A 596 -3.99 16.34 5.48
C ARG A 596 -3.21 16.39 4.17
N GLU A 597 -3.68 17.16 3.18
CA GLU A 597 -3.07 17.28 1.85
C GLU A 597 -1.55 17.55 1.89
N SER A 598 -1.07 18.49 2.72
CA SER A 598 0.36 18.82 2.84
C SER A 598 1.20 17.69 3.42
N ALA A 599 0.62 16.86 4.29
CA ALA A 599 1.29 15.70 4.85
C ALA A 599 1.39 14.58 3.81
N ILE A 600 0.34 14.38 3.01
CA ILE A 600 0.34 13.45 1.87
C ILE A 600 1.39 13.89 0.86
N GLY A 601 1.36 15.16 0.43
CA GLY A 601 2.35 15.69 -0.50
C GLY A 601 3.79 15.53 -0.01
N THR A 602 4.01 15.70 1.30
CA THR A 602 5.30 15.46 1.95
C THR A 602 5.70 13.98 1.97
N GLU A 603 4.75 13.06 2.17
CA GLU A 603 4.97 11.61 2.13
C GLU A 603 5.39 11.17 0.72
N LEU A 604 4.62 11.56 -0.31
CA LEU A 604 4.94 11.28 -1.72
C LEU A 604 6.32 11.82 -2.11
N GLN A 605 6.66 13.04 -1.68
CA GLN A 605 7.97 13.63 -1.92
C GLN A 605 9.09 12.80 -1.27
N GLN A 606 8.89 12.33 -0.04
CA GLN A 606 9.87 11.50 0.67
C GLN A 606 10.05 10.14 0.00
N ARG A 607 8.96 9.49 -0.42
CA ARG A 607 8.97 8.24 -1.20
C ARG A 607 9.76 8.41 -2.48
N SER A 608 9.46 9.44 -3.27
CA SER A 608 10.18 9.73 -4.53
C SER A 608 11.66 10.00 -4.30
N ALA A 609 12.02 10.82 -3.30
CA ALA A 609 13.42 11.09 -2.97
C ALA A 609 14.18 9.82 -2.53
N TRP A 610 13.53 8.97 -1.75
CA TRP A 610 14.07 7.70 -1.30
C TRP A 610 14.27 6.70 -2.44
N GLN A 611 13.24 6.49 -3.28
CA GLN A 611 13.32 5.60 -4.45
C GLN A 611 14.44 6.02 -5.41
N ASN A 612 14.62 7.33 -5.62
CA ASN A 612 15.74 7.88 -6.38
C ASN A 612 17.12 7.60 -5.73
N ALA A 613 17.21 7.65 -4.40
CA ALA A 613 18.44 7.32 -3.68
C ALA A 613 18.80 5.83 -3.77
N VAL A 614 17.80 4.95 -3.66
CA VAL A 614 17.97 3.49 -3.81
C VAL A 614 18.37 3.13 -5.23
N SER A 615 17.64 3.61 -6.24
CA SER A 615 17.91 3.29 -7.65
C SER A 615 19.26 3.82 -8.15
N SER A 616 19.76 4.90 -7.57
CA SER A 616 21.10 5.44 -7.86
C SER A 616 22.24 4.73 -7.12
N GLY A 617 21.95 3.72 -6.29
CA GLY A 617 22.95 2.95 -5.55
C GLY A 617 23.67 3.75 -4.46
N ARG A 618 23.05 4.82 -3.95
CA ARG A 618 23.65 5.75 -2.97
C ARG A 618 23.18 5.51 -1.53
N VAL A 619 22.54 4.36 -1.29
CA VAL A 619 22.07 3.95 0.04
C VAL A 619 23.00 2.86 0.57
N THR A 620 23.36 2.97 1.84
CA THR A 620 24.01 1.90 2.59
C THR A 620 23.24 1.66 3.87
N ALA A 621 22.78 0.43 4.09
CA ALA A 621 22.04 0.03 5.27
C ALA A 621 22.51 -1.35 5.70
N TYR A 622 22.97 -1.49 6.93
CA TYR A 622 23.43 -2.79 7.45
C TYR A 622 23.27 -2.89 8.95
N ARG A 623 23.23 -4.12 9.45
CA ARG A 623 23.21 -4.47 10.86
C ARG A 623 24.48 -5.21 11.26
N VAL A 624 25.00 -4.89 12.43
CA VAL A 624 26.05 -5.66 13.13
C VAL A 624 25.63 -5.82 14.59
N GLY A 625 25.37 -7.06 15.03
CA GLY A 625 24.86 -7.31 16.37
C GLY A 625 23.49 -6.64 16.59
N ASN A 626 23.36 -5.71 17.54
CA ASN A 626 22.15 -4.88 17.70
C ASN A 626 22.28 -3.47 17.12
N VAL A 627 23.32 -3.18 16.35
CA VAL A 627 23.51 -1.84 15.79
C VAL A 627 23.15 -1.88 14.31
N VAL A 628 22.23 -1.00 13.92
CA VAL A 628 21.87 -0.75 12.52
C VAL A 628 22.48 0.59 12.11
N THR A 629 23.18 0.63 10.99
CA THR A 629 23.80 1.84 10.42
C THR A 629 23.22 2.11 9.05
N LEU A 630 22.66 3.30 8.86
CA LEU A 630 21.97 3.71 7.64
C LEU A 630 22.56 5.02 7.11
N GLN A 631 22.77 5.10 5.81
CA GLN A 631 23.28 6.27 5.12
C GLN A 631 22.58 6.43 3.79
N ALA A 632 22.20 7.68 3.48
CA ALA A 632 21.59 8.10 2.23
C ALA A 632 22.17 9.49 1.84
N PRO A 633 21.92 9.97 0.61
CA PRO A 633 22.31 11.33 0.22
C PRO A 633 21.77 12.40 1.18
N ALA A 634 22.48 13.52 1.30
CA ALA A 634 22.06 14.63 2.14
C ALA A 634 20.65 15.12 1.75
N GLY A 635 19.79 15.34 2.73
CA GLY A 635 18.39 15.75 2.54
C GLY A 635 17.40 14.60 2.32
N VAL A 636 17.87 13.39 2.03
CA VAL A 636 17.00 12.21 1.91
C VAL A 636 16.73 11.62 3.29
N LYS A 637 15.45 11.47 3.65
CA LYS A 637 15.06 10.72 4.83
C LYS A 637 15.01 9.22 4.53
N ILE A 638 15.33 8.40 5.52
CA ILE A 638 15.45 6.94 5.39
C ILE A 638 14.23 6.29 6.03
N PRO A 639 13.40 5.54 5.30
CA PRO A 639 12.26 4.83 5.88
C PRO A 639 12.80 3.62 6.67
N VAL A 640 12.32 3.43 7.89
CA VAL A 640 12.72 2.28 8.71
C VAL A 640 11.50 1.66 9.37
N THR A 641 11.56 0.34 9.50
CA THR A 641 10.69 -0.46 10.37
C THR A 641 11.58 -1.30 11.27
N MET A 642 11.35 -1.17 12.56
CA MET A 642 12.21 -1.67 13.62
C MET A 642 11.37 -2.23 14.77
N PRO A 643 11.92 -3.16 15.56
CA PRO A 643 11.21 -3.68 16.72
C PRO A 643 11.01 -2.60 17.79
N THR A 644 9.96 -2.77 18.59
CA THR A 644 9.67 -1.93 19.75
C THR A 644 10.87 -1.81 20.70
N GLY A 645 11.11 -0.60 21.20
CA GLY A 645 12.23 -0.28 22.09
C GLY A 645 13.53 0.10 21.36
N THR A 646 13.54 0.11 20.02
CA THR A 646 14.68 0.60 19.24
C THR A 646 14.90 2.10 19.46
N THR A 647 16.15 2.52 19.61
CA THR A 647 16.54 3.93 19.81
C THR A 647 17.56 4.38 18.78
N GLN A 648 17.48 5.64 18.35
CA GLN A 648 18.54 6.27 17.56
C GLN A 648 19.61 6.83 18.49
N THR A 649 20.88 6.50 18.20
CA THR A 649 22.05 7.06 18.86
C THR A 649 22.39 8.43 18.26
N LEU A 650 22.50 9.44 19.11
CA LEU A 650 22.91 10.79 18.74
C LEU A 650 24.34 11.06 19.25
N LEU A 651 24.93 12.19 18.87
CA LEU A 651 26.21 12.64 19.45
C LEU A 651 26.12 12.78 20.98
N LEU A 652 24.98 13.28 21.46
CA LEU A 652 24.66 13.40 22.89
C LEU A 652 23.32 12.69 23.16
N GLY A 653 23.40 11.52 23.79
CA GLY A 653 22.23 10.73 24.20
C GLY A 653 21.58 9.92 23.06
N THR A 654 20.30 9.62 23.24
CA THR A 654 19.49 8.81 22.34
C THR A 654 18.12 9.43 22.16
N ARG A 655 17.44 9.14 21.04
CA ARG A 655 16.03 9.47 20.83
C ARG A 655 15.22 8.26 20.38
N ALA A 656 13.90 8.32 20.54
CA ALA A 656 12.99 7.31 20.03
C ALA A 656 13.06 7.21 18.49
N VAL A 657 12.79 6.02 17.96
CA VAL A 657 12.67 5.76 16.51
C VAL A 657 11.20 5.73 16.13
N GLY A 658 10.85 6.45 15.07
CA GLY A 658 9.53 6.35 14.44
C GLY A 658 8.34 6.55 15.38
N THR A 659 7.20 6.01 14.95
CA THR A 659 5.96 5.87 15.71
C THR A 659 5.53 4.41 15.75
N SER A 660 4.76 4.03 16.77
CA SER A 660 4.24 2.66 16.85
C SER A 660 3.14 2.44 15.82
N TYR A 661 3.22 1.32 15.09
CA TYR A 661 2.21 0.89 14.13
C TYR A 661 2.38 -0.61 13.85
N ALA A 662 1.30 -1.37 13.75
CA ALA A 662 1.31 -2.81 13.47
C ALA A 662 2.26 -3.62 14.39
N GLY A 663 2.35 -3.24 15.67
CA GLY A 663 3.22 -3.87 16.67
C GLY A 663 4.73 -3.56 16.57
N GLU A 664 5.13 -2.65 15.68
CA GLU A 664 6.52 -2.22 15.45
C GLU A 664 6.69 -0.70 15.60
N LEU A 665 7.93 -0.21 15.44
CA LEU A 665 8.27 1.20 15.32
C LEU A 665 8.69 1.49 13.88
N SER A 666 8.04 2.44 13.24
CA SER A 666 8.41 2.82 11.88
C SER A 666 8.27 4.31 11.58
N GLY A 667 9.05 4.79 10.62
CA GLY A 667 9.02 6.20 10.21
C GLY A 667 10.25 6.65 9.43
N TRP A 668 10.21 7.91 9.02
CA TRP A 668 11.28 8.57 8.26
C TRP A 668 12.39 9.12 9.15
N MET A 669 13.60 8.60 9.01
CA MET A 669 14.74 8.93 9.84
C MET A 669 15.73 9.87 9.14
N SER A 670 16.37 10.73 9.92
CA SER A 670 17.52 11.55 9.47
C SER A 670 18.68 11.40 10.44
N PRO A 671 19.93 11.54 9.96
CA PRO A 671 21.09 11.63 10.84
C PRO A 671 20.90 12.74 11.89
N GLY A 672 21.47 12.56 13.09
CA GLY A 672 21.52 13.64 14.07
C GLY A 672 22.46 14.76 13.60
N SER A 673 22.38 15.94 14.21
CA SER A 673 23.28 17.05 13.89
C SER A 673 24.74 16.61 13.95
N LEU A 674 25.52 17.02 12.95
CA LEU A 674 26.94 16.67 12.79
C LEU A 674 27.22 15.18 12.54
N GLN A 675 26.20 14.36 12.31
CA GLN A 675 26.34 12.95 11.91
C GLN A 675 26.02 12.79 10.42
N SER A 676 26.74 11.91 9.73
CA SER A 676 26.51 11.58 8.32
C SER A 676 25.67 10.32 8.12
N ALA A 677 25.34 9.61 9.19
CA ALA A 677 24.58 8.36 9.18
C ALA A 677 23.59 8.33 10.35
N VAL A 678 22.52 7.56 10.17
CA VAL A 678 21.60 7.15 11.24
C VAL A 678 22.19 5.88 11.88
N THR A 679 22.28 5.87 13.21
CA THR A 679 22.67 4.68 13.96
C THR A 679 21.55 4.30 14.92
N LEU A 680 20.97 3.12 14.74
CA LEU A 680 19.90 2.59 15.59
C LEU A 680 20.44 1.45 16.47
N ARG A 681 19.94 1.37 17.70
CA ARG A 681 20.23 0.30 18.66
C ARG A 681 18.96 -0.47 18.96
N LEU A 682 18.95 -1.74 18.57
CA LEU A 682 17.88 -2.69 18.86
C LEU A 682 17.92 -3.06 20.35
N ALA A 683 16.74 -3.19 20.97
CA ALA A 683 16.62 -3.73 22.31
C ALA A 683 17.11 -5.18 22.36
N SER A 684 17.74 -5.60 23.46
CA SER A 684 18.31 -6.96 23.59
C SER A 684 17.25 -8.07 23.49
N ALA A 685 16.03 -7.82 23.94
CA ALA A 685 14.88 -8.74 23.82
C ALA A 685 14.31 -8.83 22.39
N ALA A 686 14.70 -7.90 21.52
CA ALA A 686 14.25 -7.82 20.12
C ALA A 686 15.34 -8.21 19.13
N MET A 687 16.44 -8.82 19.61
CA MET A 687 17.46 -9.38 18.74
C MET A 687 16.89 -10.65 18.06
N PRO A 688 16.93 -10.73 16.72
CA PRO A 688 16.68 -11.99 16.06
C PRO A 688 17.68 -13.04 16.53
N ILE A 689 17.19 -14.25 16.81
CA ILE A 689 18.01 -15.37 17.31
C ILE A 689 18.92 -15.82 16.17
N VAL A 690 20.17 -15.36 16.19
CA VAL A 690 21.21 -15.90 15.29
C VAL A 690 21.66 -17.24 15.89
N PRO A 691 21.52 -18.38 15.17
CA PRO A 691 22.08 -19.64 15.65
C PRO A 691 23.59 -19.49 15.89
N PRO A 692 24.15 -20.09 16.96
CA PRO A 692 25.59 -20.05 17.17
C PRO A 692 26.32 -20.69 15.98
N MET A 693 27.40 -20.05 15.51
CA MET A 693 28.25 -20.56 14.43
C MET A 693 28.64 -22.01 14.72
N ARG A 694 28.13 -22.94 13.92
CA ARG A 694 28.74 -24.27 13.81
C ARG A 694 29.90 -24.12 12.83
N GLY A 695 31.09 -24.61 13.23
CA GLY A 695 32.26 -24.66 12.33
C GLY A 695 31.92 -25.38 11.02
N PRO A 696 32.77 -25.31 9.97
CA PRO A 696 32.44 -25.82 8.64
C PRO A 696 32.10 -27.30 8.73
N VAL A 697 30.80 -27.61 8.74
CA VAL A 697 30.32 -28.97 8.58
C VAL A 697 30.50 -29.26 7.10
N LYS A 698 31.18 -30.37 6.78
CA LYS A 698 31.05 -30.95 5.44
C LYS A 698 29.62 -31.43 5.30
N VAL A 699 28.73 -30.54 4.87
CA VAL A 699 27.34 -30.90 4.59
C VAL A 699 27.35 -31.54 3.20
N ASN A 700 27.08 -32.84 3.13
CA ASN A 700 26.56 -33.42 1.89
C ASN A 700 25.25 -32.68 1.64
N ALA A 701 25.19 -31.85 0.60
CA ALA A 701 23.98 -31.12 0.22
C ALA A 701 22.81 -32.10 0.27
N ALA A 702 21.89 -31.88 1.22
CA ALA A 702 20.63 -32.58 1.21
C ALA A 702 20.03 -32.30 -0.16
N HIS A 703 19.79 -33.36 -0.94
CA HIS A 703 19.19 -33.22 -2.25
C HIS A 703 17.76 -32.72 -2.02
N VAL A 704 17.53 -31.41 -2.07
CA VAL A 704 16.19 -30.88 -2.27
C VAL A 704 15.81 -31.34 -3.67
N ALA A 705 14.95 -32.34 -3.74
CA ALA A 705 14.39 -32.76 -5.02
C ALA A 705 13.69 -31.53 -5.61
N PRO A 706 13.91 -31.20 -6.90
CA PRO A 706 13.20 -30.12 -7.55
C PRO A 706 11.70 -30.37 -7.38
N ALA A 707 10.91 -29.29 -7.31
CA ALA A 707 9.47 -29.43 -7.33
C ALA A 707 9.10 -30.31 -8.54
N ALA A 708 8.59 -31.51 -8.29
CA ALA A 708 8.27 -32.46 -9.36
C ALA A 708 7.13 -31.93 -10.25
N ILE A 709 6.48 -30.86 -9.81
CA ILE A 709 5.30 -30.24 -10.39
C ILE A 709 5.45 -28.72 -10.24
N THR A 710 5.40 -27.99 -11.36
CA THR A 710 5.26 -26.53 -11.33
C THR A 710 3.85 -26.18 -10.81
N PRO A 711 3.74 -25.32 -9.80
CA PRO A 711 2.44 -24.81 -9.35
C PRO A 711 1.61 -24.25 -10.52
N LYS A 712 0.33 -24.57 -10.54
CA LYS A 712 -0.65 -24.09 -11.52
C LYS A 712 -0.81 -22.60 -11.31
N GLN A 713 -0.55 -21.84 -12.36
CA GLN A 713 -0.81 -20.41 -12.39
C GLN A 713 -2.06 -20.15 -13.21
N LEU A 714 -3.10 -19.61 -12.57
CA LEU A 714 -4.31 -19.22 -13.26
C LEU A 714 -4.06 -18.01 -14.15
N ALA A 715 -4.76 -17.95 -15.28
CA ALA A 715 -4.66 -16.83 -16.20
C ALA A 715 -5.24 -15.54 -15.62
N SER A 716 -6.25 -15.62 -14.74
CA SER A 716 -6.79 -14.51 -13.94
C SER A 716 -5.72 -13.93 -13.01
N VAL A 717 -5.02 -14.78 -12.26
CA VAL A 717 -3.92 -14.35 -11.37
C VAL A 717 -2.73 -13.80 -12.17
N ALA A 718 -2.41 -14.40 -13.32
CA ALA A 718 -1.33 -13.94 -14.19
C ALA A 718 -1.61 -12.55 -14.81
N LYS A 719 -2.88 -12.21 -15.03
CA LYS A 719 -3.26 -10.87 -15.47
C LYS A 719 -3.22 -9.93 -14.26
N LYS A 720 -2.27 -8.99 -14.31
CA LYS A 720 -2.14 -7.88 -13.37
C LYS A 720 -3.23 -6.84 -13.64
N VAL A 721 -4.46 -7.11 -13.22
CA VAL A 721 -5.55 -6.15 -13.38
C VAL A 721 -6.03 -5.63 -12.03
N PRO A 722 -6.08 -4.29 -11.82
CA PRO A 722 -6.65 -3.70 -10.62
C PRO A 722 -8.08 -4.20 -10.39
N LEU A 723 -8.53 -4.27 -9.13
CA LEU A 723 -9.87 -4.70 -8.74
C LEU A 723 -10.94 -3.62 -8.98
N THR A 724 -10.92 -3.03 -10.17
CA THR A 724 -12.01 -2.17 -10.64
C THR A 724 -12.99 -3.02 -11.47
N PRO A 725 -14.23 -2.57 -11.71
CA PRO A 725 -15.13 -3.21 -12.68
C PRO A 725 -14.46 -3.39 -14.05
N ALA A 726 -13.72 -2.33 -14.45
CA ALA A 726 -12.90 -2.29 -15.64
C ALA A 726 -11.82 -3.37 -15.67
N GLY A 727 -11.36 -3.78 -14.49
CA GLY A 727 -10.31 -4.74 -14.32
C GLY A 727 -10.77 -6.19 -14.21
N VAL A 728 -11.83 -6.44 -13.44
CA VAL A 728 -12.43 -7.77 -13.26
C VAL A 728 -12.91 -8.34 -14.59
N ALA A 729 -13.60 -7.55 -15.42
CA ALA A 729 -14.06 -8.03 -16.74
C ALA A 729 -12.94 -8.26 -17.77
N LYS A 730 -11.72 -7.80 -17.50
CA LYS A 730 -10.54 -8.14 -18.32
C LYS A 730 -9.93 -9.48 -17.90
N LEU A 731 -10.36 -10.08 -16.79
CA LEU A 731 -9.94 -11.41 -16.40
C LEU A 731 -10.48 -12.45 -17.39
N PRO A 732 -9.70 -13.46 -17.76
CA PRO A 732 -10.16 -14.50 -18.67
C PRO A 732 -11.19 -15.38 -17.96
N HIS A 733 -12.42 -15.41 -18.49
CA HIS A 733 -13.40 -16.42 -18.11
C HIS A 733 -12.84 -17.81 -18.46
N THR A 734 -12.83 -18.72 -17.50
CA THR A 734 -12.39 -20.10 -17.75
C THR A 734 -13.46 -20.83 -18.56
N ALA A 735 -13.12 -21.31 -19.76
CA ALA A 735 -13.73 -22.55 -20.23
C ALA A 735 -13.24 -23.66 -19.28
N GLY A 736 -14.18 -24.43 -18.74
CA GLY A 736 -13.98 -25.33 -17.59
C GLY A 736 -12.82 -26.31 -17.65
#